data_AF-A0AAN7CMT2-F1
#
_entry.id   AF-A0AAN7CMT2-F1
#
_cell.length_a   1.000
_cell.length_b   1.000
_cell.length_c   1.000
_cell.angle_alpha   90.00
_cell.angle_beta   90.00
_cell.angle_gamma   90.00
#
_symmetry.space_group_name_H-M   'P 1'
#
loop_
_entity.id
_entity.type
_entity.pdbx_description
1 polymer ?
#
loop_
_entity_poly.entity_id
_entity_poly.type
_entity_poly.pdbx_seq_one_letter_code
_entity_poly.pdbx_strand_id
1 'polypeptide(L)'
;MENGRKHQDADGAQTVSWTDLPRKDQLFVITMTRLSEPLVQTSIQSYMFYQLKWFDPTLPDSVISGQAGILHASFTAAQFLTAMLWGRIADSSLFGRKTVLLIGLAGTCLSCIGFAFSTSFGQALFFRCLGGITNGNVGVLRTIYQSRAFLLLPMTFNIGVIIGPILGGVISDPAGSYPDLFGNVAFFQRFPYAAPNLVSAFFLFCALFGVWLCLEETLDIALNKPDRGLQLGRRLPTWLFRNRSTAGYTLLTNQQTELDHDGPHTARAAHSRQSSISEVPQRTKQPRRRYTQRLPFRRIFTANVIWTLTANFLLGFHLGTFNSLWFVFLSTPVYDPAEGSSGLPDALKRHLPFIFTGGLGLRPPEMGMAMAILGAIGIGLQLGVYPWLSARLGTVGSWRLFLAFFPLTYFLVPYLSLVPSVSPPPHAKDGVVVWAAIVVVLFLQVVGRTFALPAQTILVNNCTPHPSVLGTVHGIGQSDNEIVIEAVPLTREAFAPFGDVIENPRPDLHPSRAHQEPSLPFSAVVANQGSAIKYQDVSRQINLYDQAPSGRPGYAIMSMFVCAARARIADPPPPAPVAGSGPDHPPEHQPPSVFPVTVLERHPFTTQTFTPLTADPAARYLVIVAPTLPSSNNSRSGEEAPGGDRLALLPVPVNLPAFASYPRPLPGHGMPDVRRLRAFVASGTQAVTYGAGTWHAPMVALGERKGTALDFVVVQFANGVAIEDCQEVFLGDRIPGAGSAGAWRKEKYRNVPLNSYMVRCGLHSRTE
;
A
#
# COMPACT_ATOMS: atom_id res chain seq x y z
N MET A 1 -0.58 -45.17 -35.21
CA MET A 1 -1.45 -43.98 -35.10
C MET A 1 -1.38 -43.51 -33.68
N GLU A 2 -0.82 -42.32 -33.50
CA GLU A 2 -0.08 -41.90 -32.31
C GLU A 2 -0.93 -41.06 -31.35
N ASN A 3 -0.53 -41.11 -30.09
CA ASN A 3 -1.23 -40.74 -28.87
C ASN A 3 -1.20 -39.21 -28.62
N GLY A 4 -2.37 -38.56 -28.49
CA GLY A 4 -2.47 -37.12 -28.17
C GLY A 4 -2.85 -36.85 -26.71
N ARG A 5 -1.87 -36.73 -25.82
CA ARG A 5 -2.05 -36.30 -24.41
C ARG A 5 -2.56 -34.84 -24.35
N LYS A 6 -3.70 -34.60 -23.70
CA LYS A 6 -4.04 -33.30 -23.11
C LYS A 6 -3.80 -33.38 -21.60
N HIS A 7 -2.85 -32.60 -21.09
CA HIS A 7 -2.65 -32.35 -19.67
C HIS A 7 -3.88 -31.61 -19.11
N GLN A 8 -4.59 -32.23 -18.18
CA GLN A 8 -5.56 -31.58 -17.30
C GLN A 8 -4.80 -31.13 -16.04
N ASP A 9 -4.66 -29.83 -15.85
CA ASP A 9 -4.20 -29.25 -14.60
C ASP A 9 -5.34 -29.25 -13.58
N ALA A 10 -5.04 -29.76 -12.38
CA ALA A 10 -5.97 -29.97 -11.27
C ALA A 10 -5.79 -28.87 -10.21
N ASP A 11 -6.71 -27.91 -10.14
CA ASP A 11 -7.14 -27.20 -8.92
C ASP A 11 -8.18 -26.13 -9.28
N GLY A 12 -9.43 -26.34 -8.87
CA GLY A 12 -10.57 -25.46 -9.17
C GLY A 12 -10.66 -24.24 -8.26
N ALA A 13 -9.60 -23.43 -8.14
CA ALA A 13 -9.66 -22.12 -7.50
C ALA A 13 -10.26 -21.10 -8.48
N GLN A 14 -11.51 -20.66 -8.29
CA GLN A 14 -11.97 -19.48 -9.01
C GLN A 14 -11.22 -18.26 -8.47
N THR A 15 -10.26 -17.79 -9.25
CA THR A 15 -9.53 -16.55 -9.04
C THR A 15 -10.53 -15.40 -8.92
N VAL A 16 -10.59 -14.73 -7.75
CA VAL A 16 -11.38 -13.49 -7.57
C VAL A 16 -11.02 -12.55 -8.70
N SER A 17 -11.98 -12.33 -9.58
CA SER A 17 -11.76 -11.62 -10.83
C SER A 17 -11.70 -10.11 -10.56
N TRP A 18 -11.02 -9.37 -11.44
CA TRP A 18 -10.96 -7.90 -11.41
C TRP A 18 -12.36 -7.25 -11.37
N THR A 19 -13.38 -7.99 -11.76
CA THR A 19 -14.79 -7.61 -11.70
C THR A 19 -15.35 -7.44 -10.27
N ASP A 20 -14.64 -7.83 -9.21
CA ASP A 20 -15.20 -7.83 -7.85
C ASP A 20 -14.61 -6.76 -6.92
N LEU A 21 -13.75 -5.89 -7.44
CA LEU A 21 -13.15 -4.79 -6.68
C LEU A 21 -14.19 -3.70 -6.34
N PRO A 22 -14.27 -3.22 -5.08
CA PRO A 22 -15.16 -2.12 -4.68
C PRO A 22 -14.67 -0.78 -5.24
N ARG A 23 -15.61 0.15 -5.51
CA ARG A 23 -15.35 1.49 -6.07
C ARG A 23 -14.49 1.48 -7.34
N LYS A 24 -14.94 0.72 -8.34
CA LYS A 24 -14.28 0.58 -9.66
C LYS A 24 -14.09 1.93 -10.36
N ASP A 25 -15.00 2.86 -10.13
CA ASP A 25 -14.95 4.24 -10.60
C ASP A 25 -13.72 4.99 -10.06
N GLN A 26 -13.47 4.92 -8.75
CA GLN A 26 -12.27 5.52 -8.14
C GLN A 26 -11.00 4.80 -8.61
N LEU A 27 -11.03 3.47 -8.63
CA LEU A 27 -9.89 2.68 -9.09
C LEU A 27 -9.52 2.98 -10.55
N PHE A 28 -10.52 3.13 -11.42
CA PHE A 28 -10.34 3.49 -12.82
C PHE A 28 -9.69 4.86 -12.97
N VAL A 29 -10.18 5.87 -12.23
CA VAL A 29 -9.61 7.22 -12.25
C VAL A 29 -8.17 7.21 -11.80
N ILE A 30 -7.86 6.55 -10.69
CA ILE A 30 -6.49 6.46 -10.17
C ILE A 30 -5.58 5.70 -11.16
N THR A 31 -6.09 4.65 -11.81
CA THR A 31 -5.35 3.89 -12.84
C THR A 31 -5.07 4.73 -14.08
N MET A 32 -6.05 5.50 -14.54
CA MET A 32 -5.91 6.43 -15.67
C MET A 32 -4.90 7.54 -15.36
N THR A 33 -4.98 8.10 -14.15
CA THR A 33 -3.99 9.06 -13.63
C THR A 33 -2.61 8.45 -13.53
N ARG A 34 -2.49 7.19 -13.12
CA ARG A 34 -1.19 6.52 -13.07
C ARG A 34 -0.63 6.28 -14.47
N LEU A 35 -1.48 5.90 -15.42
CA LEU A 35 -1.09 5.57 -16.78
C LEU A 35 -0.60 6.79 -17.57
N SER A 36 -1.23 7.96 -17.36
CA SER A 36 -0.90 9.18 -18.12
C SER A 36 0.56 9.62 -17.94
N GLU A 37 1.13 9.39 -16.76
CA GLU A 37 2.45 9.90 -16.39
C GLU A 37 3.62 9.11 -17.04
N PRO A 38 3.70 7.77 -16.95
CA PRO A 38 4.63 6.97 -17.75
C PRO A 38 4.43 7.14 -19.26
N LEU A 39 3.19 7.30 -19.72
CA LEU A 39 2.88 7.52 -21.14
C LEU A 39 3.56 8.80 -21.65
N VAL A 40 3.36 9.93 -20.97
CA VAL A 40 3.98 11.21 -21.33
C VAL A 40 5.52 11.12 -21.27
N GLN A 41 6.04 10.54 -20.18
CA GLN A 41 7.49 10.50 -19.95
C GLN A 41 8.23 9.66 -21.00
N THR A 42 7.65 8.53 -21.40
CA THR A 42 8.23 7.63 -22.41
C THR A 42 7.98 8.13 -23.83
N SER A 43 6.88 8.86 -24.07
CA SER A 43 6.61 9.49 -25.37
C SER A 43 7.73 10.43 -25.81
N ILE A 44 8.20 11.32 -24.93
CA ILE A 44 9.24 12.29 -25.28
C ILE A 44 10.55 11.60 -25.67
N GLN A 45 10.85 10.42 -25.11
CA GLN A 45 12.10 9.69 -25.41
C GLN A 45 12.22 9.28 -26.89
N SER A 46 11.09 9.08 -27.58
CA SER A 46 11.07 8.67 -28.99
C SER A 46 11.46 9.78 -29.99
N TYR A 47 11.32 11.05 -29.63
CA TYR A 47 11.60 12.15 -30.57
C TYR A 47 12.53 13.22 -30.01
N MET A 48 12.93 13.14 -28.73
CA MET A 48 13.77 14.14 -28.05
C MET A 48 15.06 14.46 -28.80
N PHE A 49 15.77 13.45 -29.33
CA PHE A 49 17.00 13.68 -30.10
C PHE A 49 16.73 14.54 -31.34
N TYR A 50 15.71 14.20 -32.12
CA TYR A 50 15.33 14.93 -33.33
C TYR A 50 14.81 16.33 -33.03
N GLN A 51 14.10 16.52 -31.91
CA GLN A 51 13.67 17.85 -31.46
C GLN A 51 14.85 18.74 -31.11
N LEU A 52 15.85 18.21 -30.41
CA LEU A 52 17.07 18.96 -30.09
C LEU A 52 17.89 19.28 -31.34
N LYS A 53 17.97 18.34 -32.29
CA LYS A 53 18.58 18.57 -33.62
C LYS A 53 17.84 19.64 -34.41
N TRP A 54 16.52 19.76 -34.24
CA TRP A 54 15.73 20.81 -34.87
C TRP A 54 15.94 22.19 -34.22
N PHE A 55 16.20 22.28 -32.91
CA PHE A 55 16.52 23.56 -32.26
C PHE A 55 17.79 24.19 -32.80
N ASP A 56 18.82 23.37 -33.03
CA ASP A 56 20.08 23.83 -33.62
C ASP A 56 20.71 22.74 -34.49
N PRO A 57 20.46 22.79 -35.81
CA PRO A 57 21.02 21.84 -36.76
C PRO A 57 22.54 21.95 -36.93
N THR A 58 23.17 23.02 -36.43
CA THR A 58 24.61 23.25 -36.60
C THR A 58 25.46 22.50 -35.58
N LEU A 59 24.84 21.99 -34.49
CA LEU A 59 25.53 21.27 -33.45
C LEU A 59 25.86 19.82 -33.88
N PRO A 60 27.04 19.30 -33.49
CA PRO A 60 27.38 17.91 -33.75
C PRO A 60 26.47 16.94 -32.97
N ASP A 61 26.16 15.79 -33.56
CA ASP A 61 25.24 14.80 -32.99
C ASP A 61 25.65 14.29 -31.58
N SER A 62 26.95 14.35 -31.26
CA SER A 62 27.47 14.02 -29.92
C SER A 62 27.05 15.05 -28.85
N VAL A 63 27.00 16.34 -29.19
CA VAL A 63 26.54 17.41 -28.30
C VAL A 63 25.03 17.34 -28.12
N ILE A 64 24.29 17.07 -29.20
CA ILE A 64 22.83 16.86 -29.16
C ILE A 64 22.49 15.66 -28.25
N SER A 65 23.25 14.56 -28.38
CA SER A 65 23.14 13.38 -27.51
C SER A 65 23.40 13.73 -26.03
N GLY A 66 24.41 14.56 -25.75
CA GLY A 66 24.68 15.08 -24.40
C GLY A 66 23.54 15.94 -23.86
N GLN A 67 23.00 16.86 -24.67
CA GLN A 67 21.85 17.70 -24.32
C GLN A 67 20.60 16.86 -24.03
N ALA A 68 20.35 15.80 -24.79
CA ALA A 68 19.26 14.86 -24.55
C ALA A 68 19.38 14.18 -23.18
N GLY A 69 20.60 13.78 -22.80
CA GLY A 69 20.90 13.25 -21.47
C GLY A 69 20.63 14.25 -20.34
N ILE A 70 21.07 15.50 -20.50
CA ILE A 70 20.83 16.58 -19.53
C ILE A 70 19.33 16.87 -19.39
N LEU A 71 18.61 16.93 -20.50
CA LEU A 71 17.18 17.22 -20.52
C LEU A 71 16.37 16.13 -19.82
N HIS A 72 16.74 14.87 -19.99
CA HIS A 72 16.15 13.75 -19.26
C HIS A 72 16.48 13.81 -17.76
N ALA A 73 17.76 13.98 -17.43
CA ALA A 73 18.25 14.01 -16.06
C ALA A 73 17.62 15.15 -15.24
N SER A 74 17.43 16.33 -15.84
CA SER A 74 16.89 17.51 -15.18
C SER A 74 15.50 17.30 -14.58
N PHE A 75 14.61 16.59 -15.27
CA PHE A 75 13.28 16.23 -14.76
C PHE A 75 13.38 15.35 -13.51
N THR A 76 14.15 14.27 -13.59
CA THR A 76 14.35 13.34 -12.46
C THR A 76 15.07 13.99 -11.29
N ALA A 77 16.05 14.87 -11.55
CA ALA A 77 16.76 15.62 -10.51
C ALA A 77 15.82 16.60 -9.78
N ALA A 78 15.02 17.35 -10.52
CA ALA A 78 14.00 18.24 -9.97
C ALA A 78 12.94 17.48 -9.15
N GLN A 79 12.49 16.33 -9.64
CA GLN A 79 11.56 15.46 -8.92
C GLN A 79 12.19 14.90 -7.64
N PHE A 80 13.44 14.45 -7.69
CA PHE A 80 14.14 13.93 -6.51
C PHE A 80 14.26 14.98 -5.40
N LEU A 81 14.63 16.21 -5.75
CA LEU A 81 14.76 17.33 -4.80
C LEU A 81 13.42 17.71 -4.15
N THR A 82 12.30 17.54 -4.86
CA THR A 82 10.97 17.99 -4.41
C THR A 82 10.09 16.86 -3.86
N ALA A 83 10.42 15.59 -4.09
CA ALA A 83 9.61 14.44 -3.69
C ALA A 83 9.30 14.41 -2.17
N MET A 84 10.31 14.67 -1.33
CA MET A 84 10.13 14.69 0.13
C MET A 84 9.25 15.86 0.61
N LEU A 85 9.28 16.99 -0.10
CA LEU A 85 8.46 18.15 0.21
C LEU A 85 6.99 17.86 -0.11
N TRP A 86 6.71 17.29 -1.28
CA TRP A 86 5.35 16.91 -1.67
C TRP A 86 4.73 15.84 -0.77
N GLY A 87 5.51 14.87 -0.29
CA GLY A 87 5.03 13.91 0.70
C GLY A 87 4.52 14.57 1.98
N ARG A 88 5.28 15.54 2.52
CA ARG A 88 4.86 16.31 3.72
C ARG A 88 3.64 17.20 3.45
N ILE A 89 3.57 17.81 2.26
CA ILE A 89 2.42 18.64 1.87
C ILE A 89 1.16 17.77 1.72
N ALA A 90 1.29 16.56 1.17
CA ALA A 90 0.17 15.63 0.96
C ALA A 90 -0.44 15.13 2.27
N ASP A 91 0.37 14.95 3.31
CA ASP A 91 -0.09 14.57 4.65
C ASP A 91 -0.51 15.78 5.51
N SER A 92 -0.42 17.00 4.98
CA SER A 92 -0.85 18.21 5.70
C SER A 92 -2.37 18.39 5.68
N SER A 93 -2.94 18.89 6.77
CA SER A 93 -4.38 19.19 6.88
C SER A 93 -4.85 20.34 5.99
N LEU A 94 -3.92 21.18 5.50
CA LEU A 94 -4.21 22.32 4.63
C LEU A 94 -4.44 21.88 3.19
N PHE A 95 -3.55 21.04 2.65
CA PHE A 95 -3.56 20.66 1.24
C PHE A 95 -4.21 19.29 0.99
N GLY A 96 -3.99 18.28 1.83
CA GLY A 96 -4.52 16.93 1.58
C GLY A 96 -3.87 16.22 0.37
N ARG A 97 -4.20 14.94 0.18
CA ARG A 97 -3.56 14.08 -0.83
C ARG A 97 -4.13 14.34 -2.23
N LYS A 98 -5.42 14.63 -2.32
CA LYS A 98 -6.09 14.94 -3.59
C LYS A 98 -5.55 16.22 -4.23
N THR A 99 -5.34 17.27 -3.43
CA THR A 99 -4.85 18.56 -3.96
C THR A 99 -3.41 18.47 -4.46
N VAL A 100 -2.55 17.73 -3.76
CA VAL A 100 -1.16 17.51 -4.23
C VAL A 100 -1.16 16.78 -5.58
N LEU A 101 -2.02 15.76 -5.73
CA LEU A 101 -2.17 15.04 -6.99
C LEU A 101 -2.65 15.97 -8.12
N LEU A 102 -3.61 16.87 -7.84
CA LEU A 102 -4.09 17.86 -8.81
C LEU A 102 -2.99 18.85 -9.21
N ILE A 103 -2.20 19.35 -8.25
CA ILE A 103 -1.10 20.27 -8.52
C ILE A 103 -0.04 19.59 -9.40
N GLY A 104 0.31 18.34 -9.11
CA GLY A 104 1.31 17.62 -9.90
C GLY A 104 0.86 17.29 -11.31
N LEU A 105 -0.41 16.90 -11.50
CA LEU A 105 -0.99 16.71 -12.84
C LEU A 105 -1.07 18.03 -13.63
N ALA A 106 -1.49 19.11 -12.98
CA ALA A 106 -1.58 20.44 -13.62
C ALA A 106 -0.19 20.96 -14.01
N GLY A 107 0.81 20.80 -13.14
CA GLY A 107 2.19 21.20 -13.42
C GLY A 107 2.83 20.38 -14.54
N THR A 108 2.58 19.07 -14.58
CA THR A 108 3.03 18.20 -15.69
C THR A 108 2.32 18.55 -17.00
N CYS A 109 1.02 18.89 -16.96
CA CYS A 109 0.27 19.36 -18.11
C CYS A 109 0.84 20.68 -18.65
N LEU A 110 1.10 21.65 -17.77
CA LEU A 110 1.72 22.93 -18.13
C LEU A 110 3.13 22.74 -18.71
N SER A 111 3.91 21.83 -18.13
CA SER A 111 5.22 21.43 -18.64
C SER A 111 5.12 20.89 -20.07
N CYS A 112 4.15 20.01 -20.37
CA CYS A 112 3.95 19.47 -21.71
C CYS A 112 3.57 20.56 -22.72
N ILE A 113 2.66 21.46 -22.36
CA ILE A 113 2.26 22.58 -23.22
C ILE A 113 3.46 23.50 -23.48
N GLY A 114 4.22 23.87 -22.45
CA GLY A 114 5.40 24.70 -22.60
C GLY A 114 6.49 24.03 -23.44
N PHE A 115 6.68 22.71 -23.28
CA PHE A 115 7.60 21.93 -24.09
C PHE A 115 7.15 21.81 -25.55
N ALA A 116 5.85 21.75 -25.82
CA ALA A 116 5.28 21.74 -27.17
C ALA A 116 5.67 22.98 -27.99
N PHE A 117 5.72 24.14 -27.34
CA PHE A 117 6.04 25.44 -27.97
C PHE A 117 7.49 25.88 -27.76
N SER A 118 8.34 25.02 -27.20
CA SER A 118 9.75 25.34 -27.00
C SER A 118 10.47 25.39 -28.35
N THR A 119 11.28 26.43 -28.56
CA THR A 119 12.12 26.58 -29.75
C THR A 119 13.61 26.63 -29.43
N SER A 120 13.98 26.48 -28.16
CA SER A 120 15.37 26.46 -27.71
C SER A 120 15.57 25.46 -26.58
N PHE A 121 16.81 24.97 -26.46
CA PHE A 121 17.21 24.06 -25.40
C PHE A 121 16.92 24.61 -24.00
N GLY A 122 17.15 25.91 -23.77
CA GLY A 122 16.91 26.55 -22.47
C GLY A 122 15.43 26.57 -22.07
N GLN A 123 14.53 26.85 -23.02
CA GLN A 123 13.08 26.80 -22.77
C GLN A 123 12.63 25.36 -22.47
N ALA A 124 13.10 24.40 -23.27
CA ALA A 124 12.81 22.98 -23.07
C ALA A 124 13.27 22.50 -21.68
N LEU A 125 14.47 22.89 -21.26
CA LEU A 125 15.04 22.58 -19.96
C LEU A 125 14.21 23.20 -18.81
N PHE A 126 13.81 24.46 -18.93
CA PHE A 126 12.98 25.14 -17.93
C PHE A 126 11.64 24.41 -17.74
N PHE A 127 10.94 24.10 -18.82
CA PHE A 127 9.66 23.40 -18.72
C PHE A 127 9.82 21.96 -18.20
N ARG A 128 10.93 21.27 -18.49
CA ARG A 128 11.22 19.97 -17.89
C ARG A 128 11.47 20.05 -16.40
N CYS A 129 12.24 21.03 -15.93
CA CYS A 129 12.43 21.27 -14.50
C CYS A 129 11.11 21.60 -13.80
N LEU A 130 10.25 22.44 -14.41
CA LEU A 130 8.93 22.77 -13.88
C LEU A 130 8.04 21.52 -13.73
N GLY A 131 8.06 20.64 -14.73
CA GLY A 131 7.38 19.35 -14.68
C GLY A 131 7.90 18.48 -13.53
N GLY A 132 9.22 18.38 -13.36
CA GLY A 132 9.82 17.62 -12.27
C GLY A 132 9.51 18.18 -10.88
N ILE A 133 9.61 19.50 -10.71
CA ILE A 133 9.34 20.21 -9.44
C ILE A 133 7.91 19.98 -8.95
N THR A 134 6.95 19.91 -9.87
CA THR A 134 5.53 19.73 -9.52
C THR A 134 5.15 18.25 -9.39
N ASN A 135 5.98 17.32 -9.86
CA ASN A 135 5.62 15.90 -9.94
C ASN A 135 5.92 15.10 -8.66
N GLY A 136 5.01 15.20 -7.67
CA GLY A 136 4.97 14.35 -6.47
C GLY A 136 3.99 13.17 -6.55
N ASN A 137 3.39 12.93 -7.72
CA ASN A 137 2.19 12.10 -7.87
C ASN A 137 2.43 10.63 -7.52
N VAL A 138 3.57 10.07 -7.94
CA VAL A 138 3.88 8.64 -7.77
C VAL A 138 3.81 8.19 -6.31
N GLY A 139 4.37 9.01 -5.40
CA GLY A 139 4.37 8.74 -3.96
C GLY A 139 2.97 8.83 -3.37
N VAL A 140 2.22 9.88 -3.72
CA VAL A 140 0.85 10.10 -3.21
C VAL A 140 -0.11 9.02 -3.70
N LEU A 141 -0.05 8.68 -4.99
CA LEU A 141 -0.96 7.69 -5.58
C LEU A 141 -0.81 6.31 -4.92
N ARG A 142 0.42 5.93 -4.56
CA ARG A 142 0.68 4.68 -3.83
C ARG A 142 0.00 4.63 -2.46
N THR A 143 -0.19 5.78 -1.80
CA THR A 143 -0.91 5.86 -0.51
C THR A 143 -2.44 5.80 -0.63
N ILE A 144 -2.97 5.98 -1.85
CA ILE A 144 -4.42 5.99 -2.15
C ILE A 144 -4.91 4.60 -2.55
N TYR A 145 -4.05 3.75 -3.16
CA TYR A 145 -4.42 2.41 -3.61
C TYR A 145 -4.65 1.41 -2.45
N GLN A 146 -5.72 0.62 -2.57
CA GLN A 146 -5.94 -0.62 -1.80
C GLN A 146 -4.88 -1.68 -2.17
N SER A 147 -4.50 -2.56 -1.24
CA SER A 147 -3.43 -3.57 -1.42
C SER A 147 -3.57 -4.50 -2.63
N ARG A 148 -4.77 -4.76 -3.16
CA ARG A 148 -4.96 -5.57 -4.39
C ARG A 148 -4.67 -4.79 -5.67
N ALA A 149 -4.76 -3.47 -5.65
CA ALA A 149 -4.47 -2.60 -6.79
C ALA A 149 -2.96 -2.33 -6.98
N PHE A 150 -2.10 -2.85 -6.09
CA PHE A 150 -0.64 -2.71 -6.22
C PHE A 150 -0.11 -3.33 -7.52
N LEU A 151 -0.75 -4.41 -8.00
CA LEU A 151 -0.43 -5.04 -9.29
C LEU A 151 -0.71 -4.15 -10.50
N LEU A 152 -1.58 -3.14 -10.36
CA LEU A 152 -1.85 -2.18 -11.44
C LEU A 152 -0.68 -1.20 -11.64
N LEU A 153 0.14 -0.95 -10.62
CA LEU A 153 1.25 0.01 -10.73
C LEU A 153 2.32 -0.43 -11.76
N PRO A 154 2.84 -1.68 -11.73
CA PRO A 154 3.74 -2.14 -12.78
C PRO A 154 3.06 -2.31 -14.14
N MET A 155 1.78 -2.73 -14.15
CA MET A 155 1.04 -2.92 -15.41
C MET A 155 0.81 -1.60 -16.16
N THR A 156 0.34 -0.56 -15.47
CA THR A 156 0.19 0.79 -16.05
C THR A 156 1.52 1.36 -16.55
N PHE A 157 2.63 1.07 -15.87
CA PHE A 157 3.96 1.47 -16.33
C PHE A 157 4.33 0.76 -17.64
N ASN A 158 4.17 -0.57 -17.73
CA ASN A 158 4.44 -1.32 -18.96
C ASN A 158 3.54 -0.88 -20.11
N ILE A 159 2.24 -0.63 -19.86
CA ILE A 159 1.32 -0.09 -20.87
C ILE A 159 1.78 1.30 -21.34
N GLY A 160 2.21 2.16 -20.42
CA GLY A 160 2.77 3.48 -20.76
C GLY A 160 4.03 3.37 -21.62
N VAL A 161 4.94 2.44 -21.32
CA VAL A 161 6.16 2.16 -22.12
C VAL A 161 5.83 1.66 -23.54
N ILE A 162 4.68 1.01 -23.74
CA ILE A 162 4.21 0.60 -25.07
C ILE A 162 3.60 1.79 -25.81
N ILE A 163 2.58 2.43 -25.21
CA ILE A 163 1.76 3.44 -25.89
C ILE A 163 2.54 4.74 -26.08
N GLY A 164 3.31 5.18 -25.10
CA GLY A 164 4.00 6.46 -25.10
C GLY A 164 4.92 6.64 -26.30
N PRO A 165 5.93 5.78 -26.51
CA PRO A 165 6.87 5.87 -27.64
C PRO A 165 6.20 5.70 -29.01
N ILE A 166 5.17 4.85 -29.15
CA ILE A 166 4.39 4.73 -30.39
C ILE A 166 3.69 6.07 -30.69
N LEU A 167 2.99 6.62 -29.70
CA LEU A 167 2.28 7.88 -29.82
C LEU A 167 3.23 9.04 -30.11
N GLY A 168 4.39 9.08 -29.44
CA GLY A 168 5.43 10.08 -29.66
C GLY A 168 6.03 9.97 -31.06
N GLY A 169 6.36 8.76 -31.51
CA GLY A 169 7.05 8.54 -32.77
C GLY A 169 6.18 8.69 -34.01
N VAL A 170 4.91 8.27 -33.94
CA VAL A 170 3.97 8.38 -35.08
C VAL A 170 3.47 9.81 -35.29
N ILE A 171 3.37 10.59 -34.20
CA ILE A 171 2.81 11.94 -34.22
C ILE A 171 3.92 13.02 -34.27
N SER A 172 5.18 12.67 -34.03
CA SER A 172 6.30 13.61 -34.18
C SER A 172 6.48 14.01 -35.64
N ASP A 173 6.69 15.31 -35.86
CA ASP A 173 6.86 15.91 -37.19
C ASP A 173 5.78 15.50 -38.22
N PRO A 174 4.50 15.90 -38.02
CA PRO A 174 3.42 15.58 -38.94
C PRO A 174 3.64 16.15 -40.35
N ALA A 175 4.26 17.33 -40.45
CA ALA A 175 4.49 18.01 -41.72
C ALA A 175 5.54 17.27 -42.57
N GLY A 176 6.59 16.72 -41.95
CA GLY A 176 7.58 15.88 -42.63
C GLY A 176 7.10 14.45 -42.89
N SER A 177 6.37 13.84 -41.95
CA SER A 177 5.96 12.43 -42.04
C SER A 177 4.72 12.19 -42.92
N TYR A 178 3.80 13.16 -42.98
CA TYR A 178 2.55 13.08 -43.76
C TYR A 178 2.34 14.35 -44.60
N PRO A 179 3.21 14.59 -45.61
CA PRO A 179 3.19 15.83 -46.39
C PRO A 179 1.86 16.08 -47.10
N ASP A 180 1.17 15.04 -47.56
CA ASP A 180 -0.12 15.16 -48.26
C ASP A 180 -1.27 15.67 -47.37
N LEU A 181 -1.22 15.41 -46.06
CA LEU A 181 -2.27 15.78 -45.11
C LEU A 181 -1.93 17.03 -44.29
N PHE A 182 -0.66 17.19 -43.91
CA PHE A 182 -0.24 18.23 -42.96
C PHE A 182 0.89 19.13 -43.49
N GLY A 183 1.42 18.87 -44.69
CA GLY A 183 2.54 19.62 -45.26
C GLY A 183 2.26 21.11 -45.47
N ASN A 184 1.01 21.52 -45.70
CA ASN A 184 0.62 22.92 -45.90
C ASN A 184 0.19 23.66 -44.61
N VAL A 185 0.26 23.01 -43.45
CA VAL A 185 -0.20 23.60 -42.18
C VAL A 185 0.96 24.33 -41.50
N ALA A 186 0.92 25.67 -41.53
CA ALA A 186 1.97 26.54 -40.96
C ALA A 186 2.27 26.26 -39.47
N PHE A 187 1.29 25.75 -38.72
CA PHE A 187 1.47 25.36 -37.32
C PHE A 187 2.47 24.19 -37.16
N PHE A 188 2.32 23.12 -37.95
CA PHE A 188 3.18 21.93 -37.85
C PHE A 188 4.58 22.17 -38.45
N GLN A 189 4.72 23.13 -39.37
CA GLN A 189 6.03 23.57 -39.84
C GLN A 189 6.78 24.39 -38.78
N ARG A 190 6.06 25.27 -38.06
CA ARG A 190 6.66 26.13 -37.02
C ARG A 190 6.96 25.36 -35.73
N PHE A 191 6.12 24.37 -35.39
CA PHE A 191 6.27 23.55 -34.19
C PHE A 191 6.06 22.06 -34.51
N PRO A 192 7.04 21.39 -35.16
CA PRO A 192 6.91 20.01 -35.60
C PRO A 192 6.71 19.00 -34.46
N TYR A 193 7.23 19.31 -33.26
CA TYR A 193 7.11 18.45 -32.08
C TYR A 193 6.00 18.88 -31.11
N ALA A 194 5.17 19.87 -31.47
CA ALA A 194 4.05 20.28 -30.63
C ALA A 194 2.97 19.20 -30.55
N ALA A 195 2.70 18.52 -31.66
CA ALA A 195 1.62 17.53 -31.77
C ALA A 195 1.68 16.41 -30.70
N PRO A 196 2.79 15.67 -30.52
CA PRO A 196 2.85 14.61 -29.50
C PRO A 196 2.74 15.17 -28.07
N ASN A 197 3.24 16.39 -27.82
CA ASN A 197 3.16 17.04 -26.51
C ASN A 197 1.75 17.56 -26.19
N LEU A 198 1.02 18.09 -27.17
CA LEU A 198 -0.36 18.55 -27.00
C LEU A 198 -1.31 17.37 -26.77
N VAL A 199 -1.10 16.25 -27.46
CA VAL A 199 -1.85 15.01 -27.20
C VAL A 199 -1.56 14.48 -25.78
N SER A 200 -0.29 14.50 -25.37
CA SER A 200 0.12 14.15 -24.01
C SER A 200 -0.51 15.08 -22.95
N ALA A 201 -0.55 16.39 -23.21
CA ALA A 201 -1.21 17.38 -22.37
C ALA A 201 -2.73 17.14 -22.29
N PHE A 202 -3.37 16.74 -23.39
CA PHE A 202 -4.79 16.37 -23.40
C PHE A 202 -5.07 15.15 -22.50
N PHE A 203 -4.25 14.09 -22.56
CA PHE A 203 -4.38 12.95 -21.66
C PHE A 203 -4.20 13.35 -20.18
N LEU A 204 -3.22 14.21 -19.89
CA LEU A 204 -3.00 14.74 -18.54
C LEU A 204 -4.17 15.62 -18.07
N PHE A 205 -4.74 16.43 -18.96
CA PHE A 205 -5.91 17.26 -18.67
C PHE A 205 -7.15 16.40 -18.38
N CYS A 206 -7.40 15.35 -19.16
CA CYS A 206 -8.47 14.39 -18.89
C CYS A 206 -8.26 13.68 -17.54
N ALA A 207 -7.02 13.28 -17.21
CA ALA A 207 -6.70 12.68 -15.91
C ALA A 207 -6.89 13.69 -14.75
N LEU A 208 -6.45 14.93 -14.92
CA LEU A 208 -6.64 16.02 -13.97
C LEU A 208 -8.13 16.27 -13.70
N PHE A 209 -8.93 16.35 -14.77
CA PHE A 209 -10.37 16.57 -14.68
C PHE A 209 -11.09 15.37 -14.04
N GLY A 210 -10.69 14.15 -14.38
CA GLY A 210 -11.17 12.92 -13.76
C GLY A 210 -10.89 12.87 -12.26
N VAL A 211 -9.67 13.25 -11.83
CA VAL A 211 -9.33 13.36 -10.40
C VAL A 211 -10.17 14.43 -9.70
N TRP A 212 -10.35 15.58 -10.35
CA TRP A 212 -11.11 16.69 -9.78
C TRP A 212 -12.59 16.35 -9.57
N LEU A 213 -13.22 15.69 -10.55
CA LEU A 213 -14.64 15.34 -10.51
C LEU A 213 -14.96 14.07 -9.71
N CYS A 214 -14.11 13.04 -9.80
CA CYS A 214 -14.48 11.69 -9.36
C CYS A 214 -13.66 11.18 -8.17
N LEU A 215 -12.47 11.73 -7.88
CA LEU A 215 -11.64 11.23 -6.80
C LEU A 215 -12.07 11.80 -5.45
N GLU A 216 -12.33 10.94 -4.47
CA GLU A 216 -12.60 11.33 -3.08
C GLU A 216 -11.30 11.51 -2.30
N GLU A 217 -11.27 12.52 -1.41
CA GLU A 217 -10.14 12.74 -0.51
C GLU A 217 -10.01 11.53 0.44
N THR A 218 -8.76 11.06 0.60
CA THR A 218 -8.44 9.87 1.39
C THR A 218 -7.90 10.21 2.78
N LEU A 219 -7.56 11.47 3.03
CA LEU A 219 -7.09 11.92 4.32
C LEU A 219 -8.27 12.16 5.28
N ASP A 220 -8.37 11.37 6.35
CA ASP A 220 -9.46 11.42 7.35
C ASP A 220 -9.69 12.82 7.95
N ILE A 221 -8.60 13.62 8.07
CA ILE A 221 -8.62 14.98 8.64
C ILE A 221 -9.23 16.00 7.65
N ALA A 222 -9.16 15.72 6.35
CA ALA A 222 -9.68 16.59 5.30
C ALA A 222 -11.07 16.16 4.79
N LEU A 223 -11.60 15.02 5.28
CA LEU A 223 -12.88 14.43 4.85
C LEU A 223 -14.09 15.36 5.05
N ASN A 224 -14.04 16.25 6.05
CA ASN A 224 -15.14 17.16 6.40
C ASN A 224 -15.11 18.51 5.64
N LYS A 225 -14.18 18.70 4.68
CA LYS A 225 -14.17 19.91 3.85
C LYS A 225 -15.13 19.75 2.65
N PRO A 226 -15.96 20.76 2.32
CA PRO A 226 -16.85 20.68 1.17
C PRO A 226 -16.06 20.66 -0.14
N ASP A 227 -16.08 19.50 -0.80
CA ASP A 227 -15.32 19.25 -2.02
C ASP A 227 -16.13 19.66 -3.27
N ARG A 228 -15.86 20.87 -3.79
CA ARG A 228 -16.64 21.47 -4.91
C ARG A 228 -16.59 20.64 -6.20
N GLY A 229 -15.46 19.98 -6.47
CA GLY A 229 -15.27 19.13 -7.66
C GLY A 229 -16.16 17.89 -7.66
N LEU A 230 -16.30 17.20 -6.51
CA LEU A 230 -17.19 16.04 -6.37
C LEU A 230 -18.67 16.41 -6.43
N GLN A 231 -19.04 17.57 -5.89
CA GLN A 231 -20.41 18.07 -5.99
C GLN A 231 -20.82 18.32 -7.45
N LEU A 232 -19.90 18.84 -8.27
CA LEU A 232 -20.11 19.00 -9.71
C LEU A 232 -20.10 17.64 -10.43
N GLY A 233 -19.17 16.75 -10.07
CA GLY A 233 -19.07 15.39 -10.62
C GLY A 233 -20.33 14.55 -10.36
N ARG A 234 -21.00 14.73 -9.22
CA ARG A 234 -22.29 14.06 -8.92
C ARG A 234 -23.48 14.65 -9.71
N ARG A 235 -23.37 15.90 -10.19
CA ARG A 235 -24.40 16.60 -10.99
C ARG A 235 -24.24 16.39 -12.51
N LEU A 236 -23.03 16.06 -12.97
CA LEU A 236 -22.73 15.90 -14.40
C LEU A 236 -23.47 14.71 -15.07
N PRO A 237 -23.54 13.51 -14.46
CA PRO A 237 -24.27 12.37 -15.03
C PRO A 237 -25.77 12.63 -15.12
N THR A 238 -26.31 13.39 -14.16
CA THR A 238 -27.74 13.79 -14.13
C THR A 238 -28.08 14.79 -15.24
N TRP A 239 -27.09 15.52 -15.74
CA TRP A 239 -27.26 16.49 -16.83
C TRP A 239 -26.99 15.88 -18.21
N LEU A 240 -25.98 15.00 -18.33
CA LEU A 240 -25.57 14.35 -19.59
C LEU A 240 -26.43 13.13 -19.95
N PHE A 241 -26.86 12.33 -18.98
CA PHE A 241 -27.69 11.16 -19.21
C PHE A 241 -29.12 11.43 -18.74
N ARG A 242 -29.89 12.13 -19.58
CA ARG A 242 -31.31 12.41 -19.37
C ARG A 242 -32.18 11.16 -19.60
N ASN A 243 -31.98 10.12 -18.78
CA ASN A 243 -33.00 9.11 -18.41
C ASN A 243 -32.36 7.96 -17.61
N ARG A 244 -32.61 7.93 -16.30
CA ARG A 244 -33.26 6.77 -15.66
C ARG A 244 -33.78 7.13 -14.27
N SER A 245 -35.03 6.73 -14.09
CA SER A 245 -35.85 6.75 -12.89
C SER A 245 -35.20 6.02 -11.69
N THR A 246 -35.59 6.48 -10.49
CA THR A 246 -35.71 5.83 -9.18
C THR A 246 -34.48 5.29 -8.43
N ALA A 247 -34.24 5.84 -7.23
CA ALA A 247 -34.53 5.19 -5.95
C ALA A 247 -33.95 6.04 -4.79
N GLY A 248 -34.78 6.37 -3.81
CA GLY A 248 -34.45 7.28 -2.72
C GLY A 248 -33.50 6.71 -1.68
N TYR A 249 -32.78 7.62 -1.02
CA TYR A 249 -32.44 7.52 0.39
C TYR A 249 -32.44 8.94 0.97
N THR A 250 -33.48 9.27 1.74
CA THR A 250 -33.48 10.43 2.64
C THR A 250 -32.89 9.99 3.97
N LEU A 251 -31.91 10.76 4.45
CA LEU A 251 -31.31 10.56 5.76
C LEU A 251 -32.35 10.95 6.81
N LEU A 252 -32.91 9.97 7.52
CA LEU A 252 -33.69 10.21 8.73
C LEU A 252 -32.75 10.74 9.81
N THR A 253 -32.82 12.05 10.03
CA THR A 253 -32.26 12.69 11.21
C THR A 253 -32.90 12.03 12.44
N ASN A 254 -32.11 11.32 13.24
CA ASN A 254 -32.54 10.83 14.54
C ASN A 254 -32.78 12.03 15.46
N GLN A 255 -34.01 12.55 15.44
CA GLN A 255 -34.52 13.38 16.51
C GLN A 255 -35.09 12.42 17.55
N GLN A 256 -34.43 12.40 18.71
CA GLN A 256 -34.84 11.66 19.89
C GLN A 256 -36.33 11.91 20.14
N THR A 257 -37.14 10.87 20.04
CA THR A 257 -38.50 10.88 20.56
C THR A 257 -38.43 10.15 21.88
N GLU A 258 -38.28 10.92 22.96
CA GLU A 258 -38.65 10.48 24.30
C GLU A 258 -40.15 10.18 24.27
N LEU A 259 -40.50 8.95 24.63
CA LEU A 259 -41.85 8.60 25.03
C LEU A 259 -41.89 8.79 26.54
N ASP A 260 -42.62 9.79 27.01
CA ASP A 260 -43.38 9.64 28.24
C ASP A 260 -44.64 10.52 28.25
N HIS A 261 -45.63 9.96 28.92
CA HIS A 261 -47.06 10.23 28.86
C HIS A 261 -47.49 11.46 29.70
N ASP A 262 -48.60 12.06 29.25
CA ASP A 262 -49.65 12.75 30.03
C ASP A 262 -49.56 14.23 30.46
N GLY A 263 -50.65 14.95 30.12
CA GLY A 263 -51.19 16.06 30.94
C GLY A 263 -51.30 17.43 30.24
N PRO A 264 -52.50 17.96 29.92
CA PRO A 264 -52.65 19.15 29.07
C PRO A 264 -53.02 20.40 29.86
N HIS A 265 -52.24 21.51 29.81
CA HIS A 265 -52.77 22.85 30.15
C HIS A 265 -52.02 24.02 29.47
N THR A 266 -52.68 24.58 28.46
CA THR A 266 -52.90 26.02 28.16
C THR A 266 -51.80 27.07 28.43
N ALA A 267 -51.29 27.63 27.33
CA ALA A 267 -51.11 29.05 26.98
C ALA A 267 -50.80 30.10 28.07
N ARG A 268 -49.64 30.77 27.98
CA ARG A 268 -49.55 32.24 27.71
C ARG A 268 -48.10 32.72 27.54
N ALA A 269 -48.00 33.81 26.80
CA ALA A 269 -46.80 34.48 26.34
C ALA A 269 -46.02 35.27 27.41
N ALA A 270 -44.80 35.63 26.99
CA ALA A 270 -44.09 36.88 27.26
C ALA A 270 -43.15 36.98 28.49
N HIS A 271 -42.06 37.69 28.20
CA HIS A 271 -41.17 38.44 29.08
C HIS A 271 -40.01 37.72 29.79
N SER A 272 -38.84 37.90 29.18
CA SER A 272 -37.66 38.55 29.78
C SER A 272 -37.37 38.28 31.24
N ARG A 273 -36.27 37.57 31.51
CA ARG A 273 -35.32 38.00 32.54
C ARG A 273 -33.93 37.41 32.30
N GLN A 274 -33.03 38.35 32.19
CA GLN A 274 -31.59 38.26 32.19
C GLN A 274 -31.14 37.81 33.58
N SER A 275 -30.37 36.74 33.68
CA SER A 275 -29.50 36.50 34.83
C SER A 275 -28.19 35.86 34.38
N SER A 276 -27.16 36.63 34.65
CA SER A 276 -25.73 36.44 34.45
C SER A 276 -25.19 35.25 35.22
N ILE A 277 -24.51 34.31 34.55
CA ILE A 277 -23.47 33.46 35.17
C ILE A 277 -22.30 33.28 34.18
N SER A 278 -21.23 33.99 34.52
CA SER A 278 -19.80 33.79 34.22
C SER A 278 -19.37 32.91 33.04
N GLU A 279 -18.85 33.58 32.01
CA GLU A 279 -18.00 32.99 30.97
C GLU A 279 -16.69 32.46 31.58
N VAL A 280 -16.52 31.14 31.58
CA VAL A 280 -15.20 30.50 31.70
C VAL A 280 -14.62 30.43 30.29
N PRO A 281 -13.38 30.92 30.02
CA PRO A 281 -12.82 30.87 28.69
C PRO A 281 -12.59 29.40 28.30
N GLN A 282 -13.33 28.92 27.30
CA GLN A 282 -13.07 27.65 26.64
C GLN A 282 -11.70 27.73 25.97
N ARG A 283 -10.67 27.24 26.67
CA ARG A 283 -9.35 26.96 26.12
C ARG A 283 -9.54 25.88 25.05
N THR A 284 -9.49 26.28 23.78
CA THR A 284 -9.41 25.37 22.64
C THR A 284 -8.22 24.43 22.83
N LYS A 285 -8.49 23.17 23.20
CA LYS A 285 -7.47 22.13 23.26
C LYS A 285 -6.99 21.87 21.83
N GLN A 286 -5.84 22.45 21.48
CA GLN A 286 -5.14 22.11 20.25
C GLN A 286 -4.83 20.60 20.23
N PRO A 287 -5.00 19.90 19.09
CA PRO A 287 -4.62 18.51 18.98
C PRO A 287 -3.10 18.37 19.16
N ARG A 288 -2.68 17.64 20.20
CA ARG A 288 -1.27 17.36 20.51
C ARG A 288 -0.62 16.60 19.33
N ARG A 289 0.57 17.08 18.93
CA ARG A 289 1.39 16.50 17.84
C ARG A 289 1.65 15.02 18.08
N ARG A 290 1.29 14.20 17.09
CA ARG A 290 1.64 12.78 16.97
C ARG A 290 3.11 12.66 16.53
N TYR A 291 3.84 11.73 17.14
CA TYR A 291 5.30 11.41 17.03
C TYR A 291 6.23 12.12 18.03
N THR A 292 6.63 11.41 19.08
CA THR A 292 7.70 11.85 20.00
C THR A 292 8.98 11.01 19.95
N GLN A 293 9.02 9.84 19.31
CA GLN A 293 10.30 9.13 19.12
C GLN A 293 10.50 8.63 17.68
N ARG A 294 11.31 9.40 16.95
CA ARG A 294 12.02 8.92 15.76
C ARG A 294 13.36 8.36 16.22
N LEU A 295 13.76 7.19 15.72
CA LEU A 295 15.16 6.77 15.86
C LEU A 295 16.05 7.91 15.31
N PRO A 296 17.10 8.32 16.04
CA PRO A 296 18.00 9.33 15.55
C PRO A 296 18.55 8.88 14.20
N PHE A 297 18.48 9.75 13.19
CA PHE A 297 18.76 9.46 11.78
C PHE A 297 20.07 8.67 11.57
N ARG A 298 21.08 8.92 12.41
CA ARG A 298 22.37 8.22 12.38
C ARG A 298 22.31 6.72 12.71
N ARG A 299 21.34 6.25 13.51
CA ARG A 299 21.19 4.83 13.88
C ARG A 299 20.40 4.00 12.86
N ILE A 300 19.86 4.65 11.82
CA ILE A 300 19.17 3.98 10.70
C ILE A 300 20.19 3.25 9.81
N PHE A 301 21.38 3.83 9.64
CA PHE A 301 22.41 3.38 8.71
C PHE A 301 23.29 2.29 9.33
N THR A 302 22.74 1.09 9.49
CA THR A 302 23.56 -0.11 9.73
C THR A 302 24.28 -0.50 8.45
N ALA A 303 25.39 -1.25 8.54
CA ALA A 303 26.13 -1.70 7.36
C ALA A 303 25.24 -2.44 6.35
N ASN A 304 24.31 -3.27 6.82
CA ASN A 304 23.37 -4.00 5.96
C ASN A 304 22.38 -3.07 5.24
N VAL A 305 21.87 -2.04 5.93
CA VAL A 305 21.01 -1.01 5.32
C VAL A 305 21.79 -0.21 4.29
N ILE A 306 23.01 0.22 4.62
CA ILE A 306 23.86 0.98 3.70
C ILE A 306 24.12 0.15 2.44
N TRP A 307 24.61 -1.09 2.57
CA TRP A 307 24.88 -1.94 1.40
C TRP A 307 23.63 -2.21 0.56
N THR A 308 22.49 -2.44 1.19
CA THR A 308 21.23 -2.71 0.47
C THR A 308 20.68 -1.44 -0.21
N LEU A 309 20.80 -0.27 0.42
CA LEU A 309 20.43 1.01 -0.18
C LEU A 309 21.40 1.42 -1.30
N THR A 310 22.70 1.16 -1.14
CA THR A 310 23.70 1.37 -2.19
C THR A 310 23.40 0.45 -3.38
N ALA A 311 23.10 -0.83 -3.13
CA ALA A 311 22.69 -1.75 -4.20
C ALA A 311 21.41 -1.28 -4.91
N ASN A 312 20.42 -0.80 -4.15
CA ASN A 312 19.19 -0.24 -4.70
C ASN A 312 19.45 1.01 -5.56
N PHE A 313 20.31 1.91 -5.07
CA PHE A 313 20.73 3.11 -5.80
C PHE A 313 21.45 2.72 -7.10
N LEU A 314 22.43 1.82 -7.04
CA LEU A 314 23.19 1.38 -8.22
C LEU A 314 22.26 0.71 -9.24
N LEU A 315 21.36 -0.16 -8.79
CA LEU A 315 20.37 -0.83 -9.65
C LEU A 315 19.47 0.20 -10.35
N GLY A 316 18.90 1.14 -9.59
CA GLY A 316 18.07 2.22 -10.14
C GLY A 316 18.85 3.14 -11.08
N PHE A 317 20.09 3.47 -10.73
CA PHE A 317 20.98 4.32 -11.51
C PHE A 317 21.27 3.72 -12.88
N HIS A 318 21.81 2.50 -12.94
CA HIS A 318 22.18 1.90 -14.22
C HIS A 318 20.96 1.57 -15.10
N LEU A 319 19.81 1.21 -14.50
CA LEU A 319 18.56 1.03 -15.24
C LEU A 319 18.04 2.34 -15.83
N GLY A 320 18.09 3.43 -15.06
CA GLY A 320 17.75 4.78 -15.53
C GLY A 320 18.67 5.23 -16.66
N THR A 321 19.98 5.11 -16.47
CA THR A 321 20.99 5.44 -17.47
C THR A 321 20.82 4.63 -18.75
N PHE A 322 20.58 3.31 -18.66
CA PHE A 322 20.34 2.48 -19.84
C PHE A 322 19.13 2.99 -20.63
N ASN A 323 18.00 3.26 -19.98
CA ASN A 323 16.82 3.75 -20.69
C ASN A 323 17.14 5.05 -21.43
N SER A 324 17.83 6.00 -20.80
CA SER A 324 18.19 7.27 -21.46
C SER A 324 19.18 7.09 -22.62
N LEU A 325 20.25 6.33 -22.41
CA LEU A 325 21.27 6.10 -23.43
C LEU A 325 20.77 5.23 -24.58
N TRP A 326 19.85 4.30 -24.32
CA TRP A 326 19.28 3.41 -25.32
C TRP A 326 18.55 4.19 -26.41
N PHE A 327 17.66 5.12 -26.05
CA PHE A 327 16.96 5.95 -27.04
C PHE A 327 17.91 6.86 -27.82
N VAL A 328 18.88 7.46 -27.12
CA VAL A 328 19.90 8.28 -27.78
C VAL A 328 20.66 7.43 -28.80
N PHE A 329 21.15 6.26 -28.41
CA PHE A 329 21.88 5.34 -29.29
C PHE A 329 21.07 4.85 -30.49
N LEU A 330 19.78 4.55 -30.31
CA LEU A 330 18.90 4.17 -31.42
C LEU A 330 18.73 5.33 -32.41
N SER A 331 18.62 6.56 -31.94
CA SER A 331 18.41 7.76 -32.76
C SER A 331 19.69 8.34 -33.38
N THR A 332 20.87 8.11 -32.79
CA THR A 332 22.14 8.64 -33.30
C THR A 332 22.39 8.10 -34.72
N PRO A 333 22.77 8.94 -35.70
CA PRO A 333 22.96 8.51 -37.08
C PRO A 333 24.00 7.39 -37.25
N VAL A 334 23.81 6.62 -38.31
CA VAL A 334 24.75 5.57 -38.71
C VAL A 334 26.05 6.21 -39.16
N TYR A 335 27.18 5.65 -38.73
CA TYR A 335 28.49 6.12 -39.17
C TYR A 335 28.68 5.92 -40.68
N ASP A 336 28.94 7.01 -41.39
CA ASP A 336 29.29 6.98 -42.81
C ASP A 336 30.83 6.97 -42.98
N PRO A 337 31.41 5.89 -43.56
CA PRO A 337 32.84 5.85 -43.87
C PRO A 337 33.28 6.91 -44.89
N ALA A 338 32.37 7.44 -45.71
CA ALA A 338 32.67 8.40 -46.78
C ALA A 338 32.78 9.86 -46.28
N GLU A 339 32.07 10.25 -45.22
CA GLU A 339 32.16 11.59 -44.60
C GLU A 339 33.36 11.73 -43.62
N GLY A 340 34.01 10.62 -43.25
CA GLY A 340 35.07 10.54 -42.25
C GLY A 340 36.40 11.26 -42.57
N SER A 341 36.45 12.11 -43.61
CA SER A 341 37.65 12.86 -44.03
C SER A 341 37.47 14.39 -44.12
N SER A 342 36.32 14.96 -43.77
CA SER A 342 36.10 16.41 -43.83
C SER A 342 35.88 17.05 -42.46
N GLY A 343 36.96 17.49 -41.81
CA GLY A 343 36.90 18.72 -40.99
C GLY A 343 37.35 18.71 -39.52
N LEU A 344 37.71 17.57 -38.90
CA LEU A 344 38.30 17.57 -37.55
C LEU A 344 39.58 16.72 -37.48
N PRO A 345 40.69 17.21 -36.87
CA PRO A 345 41.83 16.36 -36.54
C PRO A 345 41.35 15.35 -35.48
N ASP A 346 41.55 14.05 -35.74
CA ASP A 346 41.26 12.93 -34.82
C ASP A 346 39.78 12.58 -34.55
N ALA A 347 38.91 12.63 -35.56
CA ALA A 347 37.64 11.89 -35.48
C ALA A 347 37.92 10.37 -35.37
N LEU A 348 37.65 9.79 -34.20
CA LEU A 348 37.98 8.40 -33.84
C LEU A 348 37.69 7.41 -34.98
N LYS A 349 38.74 6.86 -35.60
CA LYS A 349 38.61 5.75 -36.55
C LYS A 349 38.12 4.51 -35.77
N ARG A 350 37.09 3.83 -36.29
CA ARG A 350 36.54 2.59 -35.70
C ARG A 350 37.64 1.54 -35.54
N HIS A 351 37.98 1.18 -34.30
CA HIS A 351 38.88 0.07 -33.99
C HIS A 351 38.12 -1.04 -33.24
N LEU A 352 38.23 -2.27 -33.71
CA LEU A 352 37.68 -3.40 -32.96
C LEU A 352 38.69 -3.81 -31.89
N PRO A 353 38.26 -4.22 -30.68
CA PRO A 353 36.88 -4.54 -30.29
C PRO A 353 36.14 -3.45 -29.48
N PHE A 354 36.71 -2.26 -29.24
CA PHE A 354 36.16 -1.31 -28.24
C PHE A 354 35.85 0.14 -28.72
N ILE A 355 36.28 0.60 -29.91
CA ILE A 355 35.84 1.90 -30.46
C ILE A 355 34.78 1.63 -31.52
N PHE A 356 33.56 2.01 -31.15
CA PHE A 356 32.39 2.03 -31.99
C PHE A 356 32.10 3.47 -32.40
N THR A 357 31.67 3.67 -33.64
CA THR A 357 31.26 4.99 -34.16
C THR A 357 29.83 4.92 -34.68
N GLY A 358 29.02 5.92 -34.33
CA GLY A 358 27.62 6.03 -34.76
C GLY A 358 26.61 5.19 -33.96
N GLY A 359 25.33 5.39 -34.25
CA GLY A 359 24.20 4.63 -33.72
C GLY A 359 23.47 3.84 -34.80
N LEU A 360 22.17 3.59 -34.61
CA LEU A 360 21.34 2.87 -35.58
C LEU A 360 20.57 3.81 -36.53
N GLY A 361 20.48 5.11 -36.22
CA GLY A 361 19.78 6.11 -37.01
C GLY A 361 18.26 5.87 -37.15
N LEU A 362 17.67 5.11 -36.22
CA LEU A 362 16.25 4.74 -36.28
C LEU A 362 15.35 5.95 -36.15
N ARG A 363 14.32 6.01 -37.00
CA ARG A 363 13.32 7.07 -36.99
C ARG A 363 12.41 6.95 -35.75
N PRO A 364 11.71 8.03 -35.35
CA PRO A 364 10.80 7.99 -34.20
C PRO A 364 9.77 6.84 -34.19
N PRO A 365 9.10 6.49 -35.31
CA PRO A 365 8.18 5.35 -35.34
C PRO A 365 8.86 3.99 -35.10
N GLU A 366 10.08 3.80 -35.61
CA GLU A 366 10.85 2.56 -35.45
C GLU A 366 11.30 2.38 -34.00
N MET A 367 11.73 3.47 -33.35
CA MET A 367 11.99 3.47 -31.91
C MET A 367 10.72 3.13 -31.11
N GLY A 368 9.58 3.67 -31.52
CA GLY A 368 8.28 3.31 -30.95
C GLY A 368 7.98 1.81 -31.03
N MET A 369 8.25 1.19 -32.18
CA MET A 369 8.08 -0.26 -32.38
C MET A 369 9.03 -1.10 -31.51
N ALA A 370 10.30 -0.69 -31.37
CA ALA A 370 11.25 -1.38 -30.50
C ALA A 370 10.80 -1.39 -29.02
N MET A 371 10.21 -0.29 -28.55
CA MET A 371 9.68 -0.19 -27.19
C MET A 371 8.37 -0.95 -27.00
N ALA A 372 7.55 -1.06 -28.04
CA ALA A 372 6.36 -1.91 -28.03
C ALA A 372 6.74 -3.38 -27.82
N ILE A 373 7.78 -3.85 -28.53
CA ILE A 373 8.34 -5.20 -28.37
C ILE A 373 8.85 -5.39 -26.93
N LEU A 374 9.60 -4.42 -26.40
CA LEU A 374 10.09 -4.42 -25.01
C LEU A 374 8.95 -4.61 -23.99
N GLY A 375 7.87 -3.83 -24.15
CA GLY A 375 6.72 -3.88 -23.25
C GLY A 375 5.95 -5.18 -23.36
N ALA A 376 5.76 -5.71 -24.57
CA ALA A 376 5.08 -7.00 -24.79
C ALA A 376 5.85 -8.17 -24.15
N ILE A 377 7.19 -8.21 -24.33
CA ILE A 377 8.07 -9.19 -23.67
C ILE A 377 7.96 -9.05 -22.15
N GLY A 378 8.01 -7.81 -21.63
CA GLY A 378 7.92 -7.54 -20.20
C GLY A 378 6.62 -8.03 -19.56
N ILE A 379 5.47 -7.79 -20.21
CA ILE A 379 4.17 -8.26 -19.73
C ILE A 379 4.12 -9.80 -19.73
N GLY A 380 4.58 -10.45 -20.81
CA GLY A 380 4.64 -11.91 -20.90
C GLY A 380 5.50 -12.54 -19.81
N LEU A 381 6.69 -11.99 -19.56
CA LEU A 381 7.60 -12.46 -18.51
C LEU A 381 7.03 -12.23 -17.10
N GLN A 382 6.40 -11.07 -16.85
CA GLN A 382 5.88 -10.72 -15.53
C GLN A 382 4.64 -11.54 -15.13
N LEU A 383 3.74 -11.82 -16.08
CA LEU A 383 2.51 -12.58 -15.81
C LEU A 383 2.73 -14.10 -15.81
N GLY A 384 3.60 -14.62 -16.68
CA GLY A 384 3.83 -16.07 -16.80
C GLY A 384 5.04 -16.57 -16.02
N VAL A 385 6.23 -16.04 -16.33
CA VAL A 385 7.50 -16.66 -15.91
C VAL A 385 7.92 -16.24 -14.49
N TYR A 386 7.68 -14.99 -14.12
CA TYR A 386 8.13 -14.43 -12.84
C TYR A 386 7.59 -15.19 -11.61
N PRO A 387 6.27 -15.44 -11.46
CA PRO A 387 5.75 -16.12 -10.26
C PRO A 387 6.32 -17.54 -10.11
N TRP A 388 6.41 -18.28 -11.21
CA TRP A 388 6.91 -19.65 -11.22
C TRP A 388 8.39 -19.73 -10.83
N LEU A 389 9.22 -18.85 -11.40
CA LEU A 389 10.67 -18.91 -11.20
C LEU A 389 11.09 -18.29 -9.86
N SER A 390 10.40 -17.25 -9.41
CA SER A 390 10.62 -16.62 -8.09
C SER A 390 10.30 -17.59 -6.94
N ALA A 391 9.22 -18.39 -7.06
CA ALA A 391 8.87 -19.42 -6.08
C ALA A 391 9.94 -20.51 -5.94
N ARG A 392 10.69 -20.81 -7.01
CA ARG A 392 11.75 -21.83 -7.01
C ARG A 392 13.10 -21.33 -6.51
N LEU A 393 13.50 -20.12 -6.89
CA LEU A 393 14.84 -19.59 -6.62
C LEU A 393 14.94 -18.78 -5.31
N GLY A 394 13.81 -18.35 -4.75
CA GLY A 394 13.76 -17.41 -3.63
C GLY A 394 14.30 -16.02 -3.99
N THR A 395 14.09 -15.04 -3.11
CA THR A 395 14.37 -13.62 -3.39
C THR A 395 15.86 -13.35 -3.67
N VAL A 396 16.77 -13.83 -2.81
CA VAL A 396 18.22 -13.54 -2.93
C VAL A 396 18.82 -14.28 -4.13
N GLY A 397 18.41 -15.53 -4.36
CA GLY A 397 18.89 -16.34 -5.49
C GLY A 397 18.47 -15.74 -6.83
N SER A 398 17.20 -15.33 -6.94
CA SER A 398 16.68 -14.59 -8.09
C SER A 398 17.47 -13.30 -8.32
N TRP A 399 17.62 -12.45 -7.29
CA TRP A 399 18.34 -11.18 -7.42
C TRP A 399 19.76 -11.35 -7.96
N ARG A 400 20.54 -12.32 -7.43
CA ARG A 400 21.92 -12.58 -7.87
C ARG A 400 22.01 -13.11 -9.31
N LEU A 401 21.13 -14.05 -9.67
CA LEU A 401 21.13 -14.66 -11.00
C LEU A 401 20.80 -13.63 -12.08
N PHE A 402 19.75 -12.84 -11.86
CA PHE A 402 19.25 -11.90 -12.86
C PHE A 402 20.07 -10.61 -12.98
N LEU A 403 20.84 -10.26 -11.94
CA LEU A 403 21.84 -9.19 -12.05
C LEU A 403 22.92 -9.48 -13.11
N ALA A 404 23.26 -10.75 -13.36
CA ALA A 404 24.28 -11.13 -14.35
C ALA A 404 23.87 -10.79 -15.80
N PHE A 405 22.57 -10.56 -16.06
CA PHE A 405 22.08 -10.19 -17.39
C PHE A 405 22.42 -8.73 -17.77
N PHE A 406 22.59 -7.82 -16.80
CA PHE A 406 22.87 -6.41 -17.11
C PHE A 406 24.27 -6.21 -17.70
N PRO A 407 25.37 -6.73 -17.11
CA PRO A 407 26.69 -6.63 -17.72
C PRO A 407 26.74 -7.23 -19.13
N LEU A 408 26.09 -8.38 -19.33
CA LEU A 408 25.98 -9.01 -20.65
C LEU A 408 25.27 -8.10 -21.65
N THR A 409 24.13 -7.52 -21.26
CA THR A 409 23.39 -6.58 -22.09
C THR A 409 24.25 -5.37 -22.46
N TYR A 410 24.91 -4.76 -21.48
CA TYR A 410 25.74 -3.56 -21.70
C TYR A 410 26.96 -3.83 -22.55
N PHE A 411 27.51 -5.05 -22.47
CA PHE A 411 28.56 -5.50 -23.37
C PHE A 411 28.05 -5.64 -24.81
N LEU A 412 26.83 -6.17 -25.02
CA LEU A 412 26.27 -6.43 -26.35
C LEU A 412 25.73 -5.19 -27.07
N VAL A 413 25.25 -4.18 -26.34
CA VAL A 413 24.59 -2.99 -26.93
C VAL A 413 25.44 -2.28 -28.00
N PRO A 414 26.73 -1.94 -27.76
CA PRO A 414 27.55 -1.26 -28.77
C PRO A 414 27.74 -2.06 -30.06
N TYR A 415 27.71 -3.40 -29.97
CA TYR A 415 27.90 -4.29 -31.12
C TYR A 415 26.72 -4.27 -32.10
N LEU A 416 25.56 -3.71 -31.72
CA LEU A 416 24.46 -3.45 -32.65
C LEU A 416 24.87 -2.49 -33.79
N SER A 417 25.81 -1.57 -33.52
CA SER A 417 26.39 -0.70 -34.54
C SER A 417 27.25 -1.45 -35.58
N LEU A 418 27.62 -2.71 -35.33
CA LEU A 418 28.39 -3.54 -36.27
C LEU A 418 27.52 -4.46 -37.14
N VAL A 419 26.25 -4.71 -36.75
CA VAL A 419 25.36 -5.64 -37.46
C VAL A 419 25.11 -5.16 -38.89
N PRO A 420 25.24 -6.02 -39.92
CA PRO A 420 25.03 -5.62 -41.32
C PRO A 420 23.57 -5.17 -41.53
N SER A 421 23.42 -4.01 -42.18
CA SER A 421 22.15 -3.43 -42.60
C SER A 421 21.87 -3.78 -44.05
N VAL A 422 20.59 -3.85 -44.44
CA VAL A 422 20.20 -4.06 -45.85
C VAL A 422 20.44 -2.78 -46.65
N SER A 423 20.09 -1.63 -46.09
CA SER A 423 20.35 -0.31 -46.66
C SER A 423 21.77 0.19 -46.30
N PRO A 424 22.51 0.80 -47.26
CA PRO A 424 23.83 1.36 -47.01
C PRO A 424 23.75 2.68 -46.21
N PRO A 425 24.81 3.05 -45.44
CA PRO A 425 24.91 4.38 -44.81
C PRO A 425 24.75 5.50 -45.85
N PRO A 426 24.11 6.65 -45.51
CA PRO A 426 23.68 7.11 -44.19
C PRO A 426 22.25 6.68 -43.79
N HIS A 427 21.62 5.75 -44.53
CA HIS A 427 20.28 5.27 -44.18
C HIS A 427 20.26 4.57 -42.82
N ALA A 428 19.11 4.68 -42.13
CA ALA A 428 18.86 4.00 -40.87
C ALA A 428 19.09 2.49 -41.03
N LYS A 429 19.61 1.85 -39.98
CA LYS A 429 19.84 0.40 -40.01
C LYS A 429 18.52 -0.36 -40.08
N ASP A 430 18.38 -1.16 -41.12
CA ASP A 430 17.18 -1.93 -41.41
C ASP A 430 17.52 -3.41 -41.72
N GLY A 431 16.47 -4.24 -41.72
CA GLY A 431 16.57 -5.67 -42.00
C GLY A 431 16.35 -6.57 -40.78
N VAL A 432 16.01 -7.83 -41.08
CA VAL A 432 15.60 -8.83 -40.09
C VAL A 432 16.70 -9.12 -39.08
N VAL A 433 17.97 -9.12 -39.50
CA VAL A 433 19.11 -9.41 -38.62
C VAL A 433 19.34 -8.31 -37.58
N VAL A 434 19.22 -7.05 -37.98
CA VAL A 434 19.31 -5.89 -37.06
C VAL A 434 18.18 -5.96 -36.02
N TRP A 435 16.95 -6.18 -36.47
CA TRP A 435 15.79 -6.29 -35.58
C TRP A 435 15.87 -7.51 -34.65
N ALA A 436 16.34 -8.66 -35.14
CA ALA A 436 16.58 -9.82 -34.29
C ALA A 436 17.63 -9.54 -33.22
N ALA A 437 18.72 -8.84 -33.56
CA ALA A 437 19.75 -8.46 -32.60
C ALA A 437 19.22 -7.46 -31.54
N ILE A 438 18.41 -6.48 -31.96
CA ILE A 438 17.72 -5.56 -31.03
C ILE A 438 16.83 -6.35 -30.07
N VAL A 439 16.01 -7.28 -30.59
CA VAL A 439 15.12 -8.12 -29.77
C VAL A 439 15.90 -8.93 -28.73
N VAL A 440 17.04 -9.53 -29.10
CA VAL A 440 17.88 -10.30 -28.17
C VAL A 440 18.44 -9.42 -27.05
N VAL A 441 19.01 -8.25 -27.38
CA VAL A 441 19.56 -7.31 -26.39
C VAL A 441 18.45 -6.83 -25.45
N LEU A 442 17.31 -6.45 -26.00
CA LEU A 442 16.15 -6.01 -25.21
C LEU A 442 15.59 -7.13 -24.34
N PHE A 443 15.53 -8.36 -24.84
CA PHE A 443 15.08 -9.51 -24.07
C PHE A 443 15.96 -9.74 -22.84
N LEU A 444 17.29 -9.75 -23.00
CA LEU A 444 18.22 -9.90 -21.88
C LEU A 444 18.04 -8.80 -20.83
N GLN A 445 17.85 -7.56 -21.27
CA GLN A 445 17.61 -6.42 -20.39
C GLN A 445 16.30 -6.55 -19.60
N VAL A 446 15.21 -6.93 -20.29
CA VAL A 446 13.88 -7.06 -19.69
C VAL A 446 13.85 -8.23 -18.70
N VAL A 447 14.50 -9.34 -19.03
CA VAL A 447 14.66 -10.47 -18.11
C VAL A 447 15.36 -10.00 -16.84
N GLY A 448 16.51 -9.33 -16.96
CA GLY A 448 17.23 -8.79 -15.80
C GLY A 448 16.35 -7.91 -14.91
N ARG A 449 15.67 -6.90 -15.48
CA ARG A 449 14.87 -5.93 -14.70
C ARG A 449 13.62 -6.55 -14.07
N THR A 450 12.96 -7.49 -14.76
CA THR A 450 11.68 -8.10 -14.31
C THR A 450 11.86 -8.86 -12.99
N PHE A 451 13.02 -9.48 -12.80
CA PHE A 451 13.34 -10.24 -11.59
C PHE A 451 14.11 -9.43 -10.56
N ALA A 452 15.04 -8.55 -10.99
CA ALA A 452 15.87 -7.79 -10.06
C ALA A 452 15.08 -6.71 -9.30
N LEU A 453 14.13 -6.01 -9.95
CA LEU A 453 13.39 -4.91 -9.33
C LEU A 453 12.52 -5.36 -8.14
N PRO A 454 11.62 -6.37 -8.27
CA PRO A 454 10.84 -6.83 -7.12
C PRO A 454 11.70 -7.43 -6.01
N ALA A 455 12.76 -8.18 -6.38
CA ALA A 455 13.64 -8.79 -5.42
C ALA A 455 14.43 -7.73 -4.61
N GLN A 456 14.87 -6.65 -5.25
CA GLN A 456 15.51 -5.52 -4.59
C GLN A 456 14.58 -4.86 -3.56
N THR A 457 13.31 -4.63 -3.90
CA THR A 457 12.32 -4.06 -2.96
C THR A 457 12.15 -4.93 -1.72
N ILE A 458 12.09 -6.25 -1.89
CA ILE A 458 11.98 -7.19 -0.78
C ILE A 458 13.24 -7.17 0.11
N LEU A 459 14.43 -7.05 -0.48
CA LEU A 459 15.69 -6.94 0.27
C LEU A 459 15.76 -5.66 1.11
N VAL A 460 15.31 -4.52 0.56
CA VAL A 460 15.24 -3.24 1.29
C VAL A 460 14.31 -3.35 2.51
N ASN A 461 13.16 -4.01 2.34
CA ASN A 461 12.24 -4.27 3.46
C ASN A 461 12.92 -5.12 4.55
N ASN A 462 13.56 -6.23 4.16
CA ASN A 462 14.21 -7.15 5.08
C ASN A 462 15.45 -6.59 5.79
N CYS A 463 16.14 -5.59 5.23
CA CYS A 463 17.35 -5.01 5.83
C CYS A 463 17.06 -3.93 6.89
N THR A 464 15.81 -3.50 7.04
CA THR A 464 15.46 -2.36 7.91
C THR A 464 15.56 -2.73 9.39
N PRO A 465 16.32 -1.97 10.21
CA PRO A 465 16.62 -2.31 11.61
C PRO A 465 15.44 -2.09 12.55
N HIS A 466 14.51 -1.20 12.19
CA HIS A 466 13.35 -0.91 12.99
C HIS A 466 12.14 -0.49 12.13
N PRO A 467 10.93 -0.96 12.42
CA PRO A 467 9.72 -0.64 11.64
C PRO A 467 9.39 0.86 11.57
N SER A 468 9.72 1.64 12.61
CA SER A 468 9.48 3.10 12.61
C SER A 468 10.30 3.89 11.59
N VAL A 469 11.38 3.30 11.07
CA VAL A 469 12.20 3.91 10.02
C VAL A 469 11.99 3.25 8.68
N LEU A 470 11.11 2.25 8.58
CA LEU A 470 10.83 1.56 7.33
C LEU A 470 10.29 2.51 6.25
N GLY A 471 9.35 3.40 6.60
CA GLY A 471 8.92 4.45 5.68
C GLY A 471 10.03 5.44 5.30
N THR A 472 11.05 5.59 6.15
CA THR A 472 12.24 6.42 5.86
C THR A 472 13.27 5.66 5.01
N VAL A 473 13.51 4.37 5.26
CA VAL A 473 14.41 3.51 4.48
C VAL A 473 13.82 3.22 3.11
N HIS A 474 12.51 3.01 3.01
CA HIS A 474 11.81 3.03 1.73
C HIS A 474 11.69 4.45 1.17
N GLY A 475 11.59 5.50 1.97
CA GLY A 475 11.70 6.89 1.44
C GLY A 475 13.07 7.14 0.78
N ILE A 476 14.14 6.59 1.37
CA ILE A 476 15.53 6.69 0.89
C ILE A 476 15.80 5.67 -0.24
N GLY A 477 15.17 4.48 -0.20
CA GLY A 477 15.31 3.37 -1.15
C GLY A 477 14.18 3.23 -2.18
N GLN A 478 13.23 4.18 -2.22
CA GLN A 478 12.02 4.21 -3.05
C GLN A 478 10.94 3.11 -2.78
N SER A 479 10.12 3.37 -1.74
CA SER A 479 8.73 2.98 -1.38
C SER A 479 8.31 1.49 -1.44
N ASP A 480 7.84 0.88 -0.32
CA ASP A 480 6.80 -0.19 -0.15
C ASP A 480 6.62 -0.58 1.37
N ASN A 481 5.56 -1.31 1.78
CA ASN A 481 4.91 -1.22 3.12
C ASN A 481 5.14 -2.37 4.16
N GLU A 482 5.17 -2.01 5.46
CA GLU A 482 4.93 -2.87 6.67
C GLU A 482 3.81 -2.23 7.52
N ILE A 483 3.02 -3.04 8.25
CA ILE A 483 1.94 -2.55 9.13
C ILE A 483 2.39 -2.65 10.60
N VAL A 484 2.51 -1.50 11.26
CA VAL A 484 2.84 -1.40 12.69
C VAL A 484 1.65 -0.81 13.45
N ILE A 485 1.25 -1.46 14.54
CA ILE A 485 0.10 -1.10 15.35
C ILE A 485 0.58 -0.85 16.78
N GLU A 486 0.22 0.30 17.36
CA GLU A 486 0.55 0.64 18.75
C GLU A 486 -0.39 -0.09 19.70
N ALA A 487 0.15 -0.74 20.73
CA ALA A 487 -0.63 -1.29 21.83
C ALA A 487 -1.00 -0.16 22.80
N VAL A 488 -2.29 0.01 23.05
CA VAL A 488 -2.81 1.02 24.00
C VAL A 488 -3.30 0.34 25.28
N PRO A 489 -3.44 1.04 26.42
CA PRO A 489 -4.04 0.43 27.62
C PRO A 489 -5.42 -0.15 27.32
N LEU A 490 -5.71 -1.32 27.90
CA LEU A 490 -7.03 -1.96 27.78
C LEU A 490 -8.05 -1.20 28.64
N THR A 491 -9.13 -0.71 28.00
CA THR A 491 -10.31 -0.17 28.70
C THR A 491 -11.57 -0.86 28.20
N ARG A 492 -12.62 -0.85 29.04
CA ARG A 492 -13.94 -1.43 28.69
C ARG A 492 -14.51 -0.82 27.42
N GLU A 493 -14.43 0.49 27.26
CA GLU A 493 -15.01 1.23 26.14
C GLU A 493 -14.27 0.92 24.84
N ALA A 494 -12.94 0.86 24.89
CA ALA A 494 -12.11 0.63 23.71
C ALA A 494 -12.20 -0.83 23.22
N PHE A 495 -12.39 -1.78 24.13
CA PHE A 495 -12.53 -3.20 23.82
C PHE A 495 -13.98 -3.62 23.54
N ALA A 496 -14.96 -2.78 23.89
CA ALA A 496 -16.38 -3.06 23.74
C ALA A 496 -16.79 -3.60 22.35
N PRO A 497 -16.20 -3.22 21.20
CA PRO A 497 -16.59 -3.82 19.92
C PRO A 497 -16.22 -5.30 19.75
N PHE A 498 -15.28 -5.82 20.53
CA PHE A 498 -14.66 -7.14 20.35
C PHE A 498 -15.04 -8.14 21.44
N GLY A 499 -15.44 -7.64 22.61
CA GLY A 499 -15.67 -8.45 23.80
C GLY A 499 -15.93 -7.60 25.03
N ASP A 500 -15.78 -8.21 26.20
CA ASP A 500 -15.95 -7.54 27.49
C ASP A 500 -14.64 -7.59 28.29
N VAL A 501 -14.39 -6.55 29.08
CA VAL A 501 -13.28 -6.51 30.05
C VAL A 501 -13.87 -6.74 31.44
N ILE A 502 -13.37 -7.76 32.13
CA ILE A 502 -13.75 -8.13 33.49
C ILE A 502 -12.70 -7.56 34.45
N GLU A 503 -13.11 -6.60 35.26
CA GLU A 503 -12.34 -5.97 36.33
C GLU A 503 -13.31 -5.40 37.38
N ASN A 504 -12.82 -4.80 38.47
CA ASN A 504 -13.70 -4.09 39.42
C ASN A 504 -14.27 -2.81 38.77
N PRO A 505 -15.61 -2.65 38.61
CA PRO A 505 -16.20 -1.45 38.01
C PRO A 505 -16.05 -0.16 38.85
N ARG A 506 -15.85 -0.26 40.17
CA ARG A 506 -15.65 0.87 41.09
C ARG A 506 -14.48 0.56 42.04
N PRO A 507 -13.22 0.61 41.57
CA PRO A 507 -12.05 0.36 42.42
C PRO A 507 -11.88 1.42 43.51
N ASP A 508 -12.49 2.59 43.34
CA ASP A 508 -12.52 3.70 44.29
C ASP A 508 -13.45 3.45 45.50
N LEU A 509 -14.42 2.55 45.35
CA LEU A 509 -15.45 2.31 46.36
C LEU A 509 -15.09 1.10 47.23
N HIS A 510 -14.88 1.36 48.52
CA HIS A 510 -14.73 0.28 49.49
C HIS A 510 -16.08 -0.44 49.72
N PRO A 511 -16.14 -1.79 49.71
CA PRO A 511 -17.40 -2.53 49.83
C PRO A 511 -18.28 -2.17 51.02
N SER A 512 -17.67 -1.91 52.19
CA SER A 512 -18.41 -1.50 53.40
C SER A 512 -19.15 -0.16 53.28
N ARG A 513 -18.81 0.67 52.28
CA ARG A 513 -19.47 1.96 52.01
C ARG A 513 -20.51 1.86 50.89
N ALA A 514 -20.67 0.70 50.26
CA ALA A 514 -21.53 0.53 49.10
C ALA A 514 -23.01 0.83 49.37
N HIS A 515 -23.48 0.62 50.62
CA HIS A 515 -24.84 0.95 51.02
C HIS A 515 -25.17 2.46 50.95
N GLN A 516 -24.16 3.32 50.91
CA GLN A 516 -24.32 4.78 50.85
C GLN A 516 -24.38 5.29 49.41
N GLU A 517 -24.09 4.45 48.42
CA GLU A 517 -24.10 4.84 47.02
C GLU A 517 -25.51 4.62 46.42
N PRO A 518 -26.14 5.66 45.84
CA PRO A 518 -27.52 5.59 45.36
C PRO A 518 -27.69 4.73 44.11
N SER A 519 -26.62 4.53 43.32
CA SER A 519 -26.66 3.67 42.14
C SER A 519 -25.28 3.08 41.86
N LEU A 520 -25.22 1.77 41.62
CA LEU A 520 -24.01 1.05 41.24
C LEU A 520 -24.24 0.37 39.87
N PRO A 521 -23.20 0.28 39.02
CA PRO A 521 -23.34 -0.34 37.70
C PRO A 521 -23.61 -1.85 37.80
N PHE A 522 -24.05 -2.48 36.72
CA PHE A 522 -24.25 -3.93 36.63
C PHE A 522 -25.22 -4.52 37.67
N SER A 523 -26.29 -3.78 37.99
CA SER A 523 -27.32 -4.20 38.97
C SER A 523 -26.69 -4.70 40.28
N ALA A 524 -25.64 -4.00 40.73
CA ALA A 524 -24.85 -4.49 41.85
C ALA A 524 -25.67 -4.53 43.13
N VAL A 525 -25.47 -5.59 43.90
CA VAL A 525 -26.10 -5.78 45.21
C VAL A 525 -25.02 -5.92 46.27
N VAL A 526 -25.27 -5.31 47.43
CA VAL A 526 -24.40 -5.53 48.58
C VAL A 526 -24.63 -6.94 49.10
N ALA A 527 -23.54 -7.69 49.22
CA ALA A 527 -23.51 -9.10 49.56
C ALA A 527 -22.64 -9.35 50.79
N ASN A 528 -22.58 -10.61 51.25
CA ASN A 528 -21.78 -11.05 52.40
C ASN A 528 -21.99 -10.17 53.64
N GLN A 529 -23.25 -9.91 54.01
CA GLN A 529 -23.61 -9.12 55.20
C GLN A 529 -23.01 -7.70 55.20
N GLY A 530 -22.92 -7.04 54.04
CA GLY A 530 -22.39 -5.68 53.93
C GLY A 530 -20.88 -5.59 53.65
N SER A 531 -20.18 -6.72 53.55
CA SER A 531 -18.72 -6.75 53.34
C SER A 531 -18.28 -6.91 51.88
N ALA A 532 -19.21 -7.15 50.95
CA ALA A 532 -18.90 -7.35 49.54
C ALA A 532 -19.88 -6.60 48.62
N ILE A 533 -19.42 -6.22 47.43
CA ILE A 533 -20.28 -5.77 46.35
C ILE A 533 -20.31 -6.89 45.30
N LYS A 534 -21.50 -7.38 44.97
CA LYS A 534 -21.70 -8.36 43.89
C LYS A 534 -22.21 -7.62 42.66
N TYR A 535 -21.31 -7.40 41.70
CA TYR A 535 -21.67 -6.96 40.35
C TYR A 535 -22.21 -8.15 39.56
N GLN A 536 -23.39 -8.02 38.95
CA GLN A 536 -24.03 -9.11 38.23
C GLN A 536 -23.71 -9.01 36.73
N ASP A 537 -23.54 -10.15 36.06
CA ASP A 537 -23.39 -10.22 34.60
C ASP A 537 -22.31 -9.30 34.00
N VAL A 538 -21.18 -9.18 34.68
CA VAL A 538 -20.02 -8.35 34.23
C VAL A 538 -19.44 -8.81 32.88
N SER A 539 -19.69 -10.06 32.51
CA SER A 539 -19.52 -10.62 31.16
C SER A 539 -20.42 -11.85 31.03
N ARG A 540 -20.63 -12.33 29.79
CA ARG A 540 -21.56 -13.43 29.50
C ARG A 540 -20.86 -14.56 28.76
N GLN A 541 -21.05 -15.78 29.25
CA GLN A 541 -20.62 -16.97 28.54
C GLN A 541 -21.72 -17.44 27.59
N ILE A 542 -21.37 -17.62 26.32
CA ILE A 542 -22.32 -17.95 25.26
C ILE A 542 -21.89 -19.24 24.58
N ASN A 543 -22.89 -20.11 24.40
CA ASN A 543 -22.82 -21.37 23.69
C ASN A 543 -23.79 -21.31 22.51
N LEU A 544 -23.28 -21.36 21.29
CA LEU A 544 -24.05 -21.34 20.03
C LEU A 544 -23.85 -22.65 19.24
N TYR A 545 -23.32 -23.71 19.88
CA TYR A 545 -23.08 -24.98 19.19
C TYR A 545 -24.37 -25.73 18.83
N ASP A 546 -25.53 -25.29 19.34
CA ASP A 546 -26.85 -25.70 18.84
C ASP A 546 -27.06 -25.33 17.37
N GLN A 547 -26.35 -24.31 16.88
CA GLN A 547 -26.35 -23.87 15.48
C GLN A 547 -25.17 -24.44 14.67
N ALA A 548 -24.32 -25.27 15.29
CA ALA A 548 -23.17 -25.84 14.61
C ALA A 548 -23.61 -26.92 13.60
N PRO A 549 -23.07 -26.97 12.37
CA PRO A 549 -23.47 -27.93 11.35
C PRO A 549 -23.32 -29.40 11.74
N SER A 550 -22.40 -29.73 12.65
CA SER A 550 -22.22 -31.09 13.14
C SER A 550 -23.40 -31.62 13.97
N GLY A 551 -24.28 -30.74 14.45
CA GLY A 551 -25.36 -31.09 15.38
C GLY A 551 -24.88 -31.57 16.75
N ARG A 552 -23.58 -31.44 17.06
CA ARG A 552 -23.02 -31.85 18.35
C ARG A 552 -23.17 -30.72 19.37
N PRO A 553 -23.75 -30.99 20.55
CA PRO A 553 -23.87 -29.98 21.59
C PRO A 553 -22.49 -29.57 22.10
N GLY A 554 -22.30 -28.27 22.30
CA GLY A 554 -21.12 -27.74 22.98
C GLY A 554 -21.24 -27.95 24.48
N TYR A 555 -20.16 -28.39 25.12
CA TYR A 555 -20.04 -28.48 26.57
C TYR A 555 -18.98 -27.50 27.08
N ALA A 556 -19.12 -27.07 28.34
CA ALA A 556 -18.19 -26.13 28.93
C ALA A 556 -16.83 -26.79 29.13
N ILE A 557 -15.77 -26.08 28.74
CA ILE A 557 -14.38 -26.47 28.92
C ILE A 557 -13.68 -25.37 29.70
N MET A 558 -12.95 -25.80 30.72
CA MET A 558 -12.03 -24.95 31.47
C MET A 558 -10.62 -25.51 31.30
N SER A 559 -9.72 -24.68 30.80
CA SER A 559 -8.33 -25.05 30.52
C SER A 559 -7.36 -24.12 31.25
N MET A 560 -6.21 -24.65 31.63
CA MET A 560 -5.11 -23.86 32.20
C MET A 560 -4.05 -23.63 31.13
N PHE A 561 -3.63 -22.38 30.94
CA PHE A 561 -2.53 -22.00 30.07
C PHE A 561 -1.42 -21.36 30.88
N VAL A 562 -0.26 -21.99 30.90
CA VAL A 562 0.98 -21.46 31.52
C VAL A 562 1.80 -20.79 30.43
N CYS A 563 1.71 -19.46 30.33
CA CYS A 563 2.27 -18.71 29.22
C CYS A 563 3.61 -18.07 29.61
N ALA A 564 4.72 -18.57 29.06
CA ALA A 564 5.99 -17.87 29.16
C ALA A 564 5.92 -16.48 28.50
N ALA A 565 6.55 -15.48 29.10
CA ALA A 565 6.60 -14.13 28.55
C ALA A 565 7.30 -14.12 27.18
N ARG A 566 6.59 -13.65 26.15
CA ARG A 566 7.07 -13.62 24.76
C ARG A 566 7.49 -12.21 24.30
N ALA A 567 7.20 -11.17 25.09
CA ALA A 567 7.65 -9.81 24.87
C ALA A 567 7.91 -9.04 26.18
N ARG A 568 8.77 -8.02 26.14
CA ARG A 568 9.17 -7.20 27.31
C ARG A 568 8.46 -5.86 27.31
N ILE A 569 8.07 -5.29 28.44
CA ILE A 569 7.77 -3.86 28.57
C ILE A 569 9.01 -3.20 29.20
N ALA A 570 9.44 -2.02 28.73
CA ALA A 570 10.56 -1.31 29.33
C ALA A 570 10.15 -0.67 30.67
N ASP A 571 11.06 -0.66 31.64
CA ASP A 571 10.82 -0.14 33.00
C ASP A 571 10.26 1.29 32.98
N PRO A 572 9.32 1.65 33.87
CA PRO A 572 9.08 3.05 34.19
C PRO A 572 10.37 3.65 34.78
N PRO A 573 10.70 4.92 34.49
CA PRO A 573 11.86 5.56 35.07
C PRO A 573 11.75 5.56 36.61
N PRO A 574 12.85 5.35 37.36
CA PRO A 574 12.81 5.39 38.82
C PRO A 574 12.31 6.77 39.30
N PRO A 575 11.62 6.85 40.45
CA PRO A 575 11.23 8.12 41.05
C PRO A 575 12.48 9.01 41.22
N ALA A 576 12.34 10.28 40.85
CA ALA A 576 13.44 11.23 40.86
C ALA A 576 14.22 11.16 42.19
N PRO A 577 15.55 11.01 42.18
CA PRO A 577 16.33 11.01 43.41
C PRO A 577 16.15 12.35 44.12
N VAL A 578 15.92 12.28 45.43
CA VAL A 578 15.94 13.43 46.33
C VAL A 578 17.25 14.19 46.10
N ALA A 579 17.14 15.50 45.92
CA ALA A 579 18.24 16.36 45.52
C ALA A 579 19.49 16.17 46.41
N GLY A 580 20.58 15.67 45.83
CA GLY A 580 21.90 15.68 46.46
C GLY A 580 22.76 14.44 46.24
N SER A 581 23.27 14.22 45.03
CA SER A 581 24.61 13.64 44.73
C SER A 581 24.76 13.41 43.22
N GLY A 582 25.77 14.04 42.58
CA GLY A 582 26.09 13.88 41.14
C GLY A 582 27.05 12.71 40.87
N PRO A 583 27.78 12.68 39.73
CA PRO A 583 27.47 13.19 38.38
C PRO A 583 27.31 12.07 37.31
N ASP A 584 26.65 12.44 36.21
CA ASP A 584 26.83 11.96 34.82
C ASP A 584 26.82 10.46 34.47
N HIS A 585 25.62 9.90 34.33
CA HIS A 585 25.27 9.10 33.14
C HIS A 585 23.79 9.33 32.77
N PRO A 586 23.47 9.76 31.54
CA PRO A 586 22.08 9.88 31.11
C PRO A 586 21.42 8.49 31.08
N PRO A 587 20.18 8.32 31.56
CA PRO A 587 19.51 7.03 31.59
C PRO A 587 19.38 6.49 30.16
N GLU A 588 20.00 5.34 29.92
CA GLU A 588 20.01 4.62 28.65
C GLU A 588 18.55 4.29 28.26
N HIS A 589 17.98 5.03 27.32
CA HIS A 589 16.62 4.82 26.83
C HIS A 589 16.54 3.48 26.09
N GLN A 590 15.95 2.47 26.73
CA GLN A 590 15.67 1.18 26.10
C GLN A 590 14.62 1.37 24.98
N PRO A 591 14.86 0.81 23.77
CA PRO A 591 13.94 0.92 22.65
C PRO A 591 12.61 0.21 22.95
N PRO A 592 11.49 0.70 22.41
CA PRO A 592 10.20 0.04 22.57
C PRO A 592 10.25 -1.35 21.94
N SER A 593 9.77 -2.34 22.69
CA SER A 593 9.72 -3.71 22.19
C SER A 593 8.59 -3.86 21.18
N VAL A 594 8.84 -4.69 20.17
CA VAL A 594 7.89 -4.94 19.09
C VAL A 594 7.60 -6.43 19.01
N PHE A 595 6.32 -6.79 19.05
CA PHE A 595 5.87 -8.19 18.99
C PHE A 595 5.32 -8.52 17.59
N PRO A 596 5.89 -9.51 16.86
CA PRO A 596 5.37 -9.92 15.57
C PRO A 596 4.08 -10.75 15.71
N VAL A 597 3.03 -10.34 15.01
CA VAL A 597 1.76 -11.08 14.96
C VAL A 597 1.76 -11.97 13.73
N THR A 598 1.78 -13.28 13.93
CA THR A 598 1.92 -14.29 12.86
C THR A 598 0.67 -15.13 12.64
N VAL A 599 -0.29 -15.08 13.57
CA VAL A 599 -1.54 -15.85 13.51
C VAL A 599 -2.66 -15.09 14.21
N LEU A 600 -3.86 -15.21 13.66
CA LEU A 600 -5.13 -14.82 14.26
C LEU A 600 -6.07 -16.02 14.27
N GLU A 601 -6.82 -16.19 15.34
CA GLU A 601 -7.80 -17.26 15.53
C GLU A 601 -9.17 -16.68 15.93
N ARG A 602 -10.23 -17.46 15.72
CA ARG A 602 -11.57 -17.16 16.23
C ARG A 602 -12.30 -18.43 16.65
N HIS A 603 -13.18 -18.27 17.63
CA HIS A 603 -14.09 -19.31 18.12
C HIS A 603 -15.53 -18.93 17.70
N PRO A 604 -16.05 -19.43 16.57
CA PRO A 604 -17.28 -18.92 15.97
C PRO A 604 -18.54 -19.14 16.82
N PHE A 605 -18.62 -20.26 17.55
CA PHE A 605 -19.82 -20.66 18.29
C PHE A 605 -19.75 -20.42 19.80
N THR A 606 -18.71 -19.74 20.30
CA THR A 606 -18.58 -19.51 21.73
C THR A 606 -17.80 -18.25 22.08
N THR A 607 -18.15 -17.63 23.19
CA THR A 607 -17.27 -16.66 23.85
C THR A 607 -16.12 -17.37 24.54
N GLN A 608 -14.94 -16.76 24.56
CA GLN A 608 -13.77 -17.31 25.24
C GLN A 608 -13.24 -16.30 26.24
N THR A 609 -13.23 -16.69 27.52
CA THR A 609 -12.75 -15.85 28.62
C THR A 609 -11.36 -16.27 29.03
N PHE A 610 -10.43 -15.33 29.08
CA PHE A 610 -9.09 -15.50 29.63
C PHE A 610 -8.97 -14.72 30.95
N THR A 611 -8.75 -15.46 32.03
CA THR A 611 -8.61 -14.91 33.37
C THR A 611 -7.21 -15.15 33.89
N PRO A 612 -6.37 -14.12 34.07
CA PRO A 612 -5.06 -14.28 34.68
C PRO A 612 -5.19 -14.74 36.13
N LEU A 613 -4.36 -15.71 36.53
CA LEU A 613 -4.22 -16.18 37.90
C LEU A 613 -2.98 -15.56 38.54
N THR A 614 -3.03 -14.25 38.75
CA THR A 614 -1.95 -13.55 39.45
C THR A 614 -2.49 -12.43 40.31
N ALA A 615 -1.90 -12.26 41.47
CA ALA A 615 -2.09 -11.08 42.31
C ALA A 615 -1.00 -10.01 42.05
N ASP A 616 -0.06 -10.29 41.15
CA ASP A 616 1.03 -9.37 40.82
C ASP A 616 0.50 -8.15 40.03
N PRO A 617 0.53 -6.94 40.62
CA PRO A 617 0.08 -5.74 39.93
C PRO A 617 1.00 -5.34 38.77
N ALA A 618 2.21 -5.90 38.65
CA ALA A 618 3.13 -5.69 37.55
C ALA A 618 2.87 -6.62 36.35
N ALA A 619 2.12 -7.70 36.53
CA ALA A 619 1.83 -8.62 35.44
C ALA A 619 1.04 -7.93 34.30
N ARG A 620 1.47 -8.13 33.06
CA ARG A 620 0.85 -7.54 31.87
C ARG A 620 0.73 -8.60 30.77
N TYR A 621 -0.24 -8.44 29.88
CA TYR A 621 -0.38 -9.28 28.68
C TYR A 621 -0.96 -8.47 27.51
N LEU A 622 -0.73 -8.93 26.27
CA LEU A 622 -1.32 -8.31 25.08
C LEU A 622 -2.62 -8.99 24.67
N VAL A 623 -3.58 -8.17 24.30
CA VAL A 623 -4.86 -8.53 23.70
C VAL A 623 -4.88 -7.92 22.30
N ILE A 624 -4.86 -8.76 21.27
CA ILE A 624 -4.81 -8.31 19.88
C ILE A 624 -6.05 -8.83 19.18
N VAL A 625 -6.84 -7.93 18.58
CA VAL A 625 -8.15 -8.26 17.99
C VAL A 625 -8.32 -7.59 16.63
N ALA A 626 -9.02 -8.26 15.72
CA ALA A 626 -9.37 -7.76 14.41
C ALA A 626 -10.89 -7.82 14.19
N PRO A 627 -11.50 -6.78 13.59
CA PRO A 627 -12.85 -6.90 13.07
C PRO A 627 -12.94 -7.96 11.97
N THR A 628 -14.12 -8.52 11.76
CA THR A 628 -14.38 -9.40 10.62
C THR A 628 -14.80 -8.59 9.41
N LEU A 629 -14.25 -8.90 8.24
CA LEU A 629 -14.68 -8.31 6.96
C LEU A 629 -16.13 -8.72 6.64
N PRO A 630 -16.97 -7.83 6.09
CA PRO A 630 -18.33 -8.18 5.71
C PRO A 630 -18.36 -9.25 4.62
N SER A 631 -19.23 -10.24 4.75
CA SER A 631 -19.46 -11.27 3.72
C SER A 631 -20.04 -10.63 2.45
N SER A 632 -19.56 -11.00 1.26
CA SER A 632 -20.10 -10.51 -0.01
C SER A 632 -21.55 -10.97 -0.19
N ASN A 633 -22.48 -10.03 -0.34
CA ASN A 633 -23.94 -10.22 -0.33
C ASN A 633 -24.59 -11.06 -1.47
N ASN A 634 -23.83 -11.85 -2.24
CA ASN A 634 -24.39 -12.57 -3.41
C ASN A 634 -24.92 -13.99 -3.12
N SER A 635 -24.91 -14.46 -1.87
CA SER A 635 -25.38 -15.81 -1.51
C SER A 635 -26.76 -15.78 -0.82
N ARG A 636 -27.79 -15.23 -1.50
CA ARG A 636 -29.19 -15.27 -1.01
C ARG A 636 -30.15 -16.11 -1.86
N SER A 637 -29.69 -16.73 -2.94
CA SER A 637 -30.46 -17.73 -3.69
C SER A 637 -29.90 -19.12 -3.41
N GLY A 638 -30.66 -19.94 -2.67
CA GLY A 638 -30.33 -21.32 -2.35
C GLY A 638 -30.43 -22.26 -3.55
N GLU A 639 -29.71 -21.97 -4.63
CA GLU A 639 -29.46 -22.93 -5.70
C GLU A 639 -28.04 -23.48 -5.55
N GLU A 640 -27.96 -24.80 -5.36
CA GLU A 640 -26.72 -25.56 -5.34
C GLU A 640 -25.96 -25.33 -6.65
N ALA A 641 -24.90 -24.51 -6.58
CA ALA A 641 -23.97 -24.35 -7.69
C ALA A 641 -23.20 -25.67 -7.88
N PRO A 642 -23.24 -26.28 -9.09
CA PRO A 642 -22.53 -27.52 -9.35
C PRO A 642 -21.03 -27.20 -9.50
N GLY A 643 -20.28 -27.28 -8.39
CA GLY A 643 -18.83 -27.06 -8.41
C GLY A 643 -18.24 -26.46 -7.13
N GLY A 644 -18.47 -27.12 -5.99
CA GLY A 644 -17.69 -27.08 -4.74
C GLY A 644 -16.70 -25.92 -4.47
N ASP A 645 -17.21 -24.71 -4.20
CA ASP A 645 -16.43 -23.65 -3.56
C ASP A 645 -16.43 -23.85 -2.02
N ARG A 646 -15.36 -24.41 -1.48
CA ARG A 646 -15.24 -24.75 -0.04
C ARG A 646 -15.05 -23.55 0.90
N LEU A 647 -14.94 -22.31 0.38
CA LEU A 647 -14.76 -21.11 1.20
C LEU A 647 -16.06 -20.37 1.54
N ALA A 648 -17.18 -20.76 0.94
CA ALA A 648 -18.53 -20.40 1.40
C ALA A 648 -18.98 -21.19 2.66
N LEU A 649 -18.11 -22.02 3.24
CA LEU A 649 -18.47 -23.12 4.15
C LEU A 649 -17.84 -23.06 5.55
N LEU A 650 -17.19 -21.95 5.96
CA LEU A 650 -16.76 -21.84 7.37
C LEU A 650 -17.99 -21.70 8.27
N PRO A 651 -18.20 -22.63 9.23
CA PRO A 651 -19.40 -22.64 10.04
C PRO A 651 -19.38 -21.46 11.00
N VAL A 652 -20.46 -20.68 11.00
CA VAL A 652 -20.70 -19.58 11.95
C VAL A 652 -22.18 -19.60 12.35
N PRO A 653 -22.53 -19.12 13.55
CA PRO A 653 -23.92 -19.03 13.98
C PRO A 653 -24.65 -17.92 13.21
N VAL A 654 -25.95 -18.14 12.98
CA VAL A 654 -26.80 -17.23 12.20
C VAL A 654 -27.60 -16.32 13.13
N ASN A 655 -28.00 -16.82 14.30
CA ASN A 655 -28.88 -16.13 15.22
C ASN A 655 -28.26 -16.01 16.62
N LEU A 656 -28.56 -14.90 17.29
CA LEU A 656 -28.29 -14.75 18.72
C LEU A 656 -29.52 -15.22 19.51
N PRO A 657 -29.35 -15.99 20.59
CA PRO A 657 -30.47 -16.39 21.43
C PRO A 657 -31.19 -15.18 22.02
N ALA A 658 -32.53 -15.22 22.11
CA ALA A 658 -33.33 -14.08 22.60
C ALA A 658 -33.00 -13.65 24.04
N PHE A 659 -32.53 -14.57 24.87
CA PHE A 659 -32.07 -14.31 26.24
C PHE A 659 -30.62 -13.79 26.30
N ALA A 660 -29.84 -13.98 25.23
CA ALA A 660 -28.56 -13.31 25.10
C ALA A 660 -28.85 -11.86 24.69
N SER A 661 -29.02 -10.97 25.66
CA SER A 661 -28.81 -9.53 25.47
C SER A 661 -27.34 -9.30 25.08
N TYR A 662 -27.01 -9.73 23.87
CA TYR A 662 -25.69 -9.66 23.28
C TYR A 662 -25.65 -8.31 22.55
N PRO A 663 -24.89 -7.33 23.05
CA PRO A 663 -24.98 -5.96 22.57
C PRO A 663 -24.42 -5.77 21.15
N ARG A 664 -24.03 -6.85 20.47
CA ARG A 664 -23.21 -6.83 19.26
C ARG A 664 -23.72 -7.82 18.22
N PRO A 665 -23.71 -7.49 16.92
CA PRO A 665 -23.99 -8.46 15.87
C PRO A 665 -22.89 -9.52 15.79
N LEU A 666 -23.24 -10.75 15.40
CA LEU A 666 -22.26 -11.81 15.16
C LEU A 666 -21.34 -11.42 13.98
N PRO A 667 -20.03 -11.66 14.04
CA PRO A 667 -19.07 -11.15 13.05
C PRO A 667 -19.21 -11.73 11.63
N GLY A 668 -20.08 -12.72 11.41
CA GLY A 668 -20.33 -13.33 10.11
C GLY A 668 -19.16 -14.17 9.58
N HIS A 669 -19.24 -14.60 8.32
CA HIS A 669 -18.31 -15.58 7.75
C HIS A 669 -16.92 -15.03 7.38
N GLY A 670 -16.74 -13.70 7.30
CA GLY A 670 -15.57 -13.09 6.67
C GLY A 670 -14.22 -13.33 7.37
N MET A 671 -13.15 -12.96 6.67
CA MET A 671 -11.75 -13.02 7.14
C MET A 671 -11.41 -11.86 8.10
N PRO A 672 -10.32 -11.92 8.88
CA PRO A 672 -9.91 -10.80 9.73
C PRO A 672 -9.51 -9.56 8.90
N ASP A 673 -10.00 -8.39 9.29
CA ASP A 673 -9.58 -7.10 8.77
C ASP A 673 -8.27 -6.66 9.42
N VAL A 674 -7.15 -7.13 8.85
CA VAL A 674 -5.79 -6.85 9.33
C VAL A 674 -5.43 -5.37 9.37
N ARG A 675 -6.13 -4.50 8.62
CA ARG A 675 -5.85 -3.05 8.64
C ARG A 675 -6.53 -2.34 9.80
N ARG A 676 -7.57 -2.95 10.36
CA ARG A 676 -8.29 -2.46 11.54
C ARG A 676 -7.96 -3.22 12.80
N LEU A 677 -6.88 -4.00 12.79
CA LEU A 677 -6.31 -4.60 13.99
C LEU A 677 -6.16 -3.56 15.10
N ARG A 678 -6.44 -3.99 16.33
CA ARG A 678 -6.24 -3.25 17.56
C ARG A 678 -5.42 -4.11 18.49
N ALA A 679 -4.51 -3.47 19.22
CA ALA A 679 -3.73 -4.12 20.25
C ALA A 679 -3.92 -3.36 21.55
N PHE A 680 -4.10 -4.11 22.63
CA PHE A 680 -4.30 -3.59 23.97
C PHE A 680 -3.31 -4.23 24.95
N VAL A 681 -2.82 -3.45 25.90
CA VAL A 681 -2.04 -3.94 27.05
C VAL A 681 -2.99 -4.06 28.23
N ALA A 682 -3.20 -5.29 28.69
CA ALA A 682 -4.02 -5.61 29.86
C ALA A 682 -3.15 -5.82 31.10
N SER A 683 -3.68 -5.51 32.29
CA SER A 683 -3.05 -5.84 33.58
C SER A 683 -3.42 -7.23 34.08
N GLY A 684 -2.63 -7.77 35.02
CA GLY A 684 -2.94 -9.02 35.72
C GLY A 684 -4.24 -8.98 36.54
N THR A 685 -4.83 -7.81 36.73
CA THR A 685 -6.13 -7.63 37.40
C THR A 685 -7.31 -7.55 36.43
N GLN A 686 -7.04 -7.57 35.12
CA GLN A 686 -8.04 -7.54 34.07
C GLN A 686 -8.14 -8.91 33.41
N ALA A 687 -9.35 -9.42 33.27
CA ALA A 687 -9.66 -10.57 32.42
C ALA A 687 -10.41 -10.09 31.16
N VAL A 688 -10.30 -10.84 30.07
CA VAL A 688 -11.00 -10.51 28.81
C VAL A 688 -11.87 -11.66 28.36
N THR A 689 -13.10 -11.34 27.96
CA THR A 689 -13.99 -12.27 27.26
C THR A 689 -14.10 -11.83 25.81
N TYR A 690 -13.52 -12.60 24.88
CA TYR A 690 -13.75 -12.39 23.46
C TYR A 690 -15.19 -12.75 23.10
N GLY A 691 -15.83 -11.93 22.28
CA GLY A 691 -17.11 -12.25 21.69
C GLY A 691 -17.01 -13.48 20.77
N ALA A 692 -18.12 -14.22 20.66
CA ALA A 692 -18.24 -15.31 19.70
C ALA A 692 -17.92 -14.84 18.28
N GLY A 693 -16.98 -15.52 17.62
CA GLY A 693 -16.50 -15.21 16.28
C GLY A 693 -15.52 -14.05 16.16
N THR A 694 -15.10 -13.42 17.26
CA THR A 694 -14.09 -12.34 17.24
C THR A 694 -12.73 -12.91 16.87
N TRP A 695 -12.11 -12.34 15.83
CA TRP A 695 -10.71 -12.65 15.49
C TRP A 695 -9.75 -12.03 16.51
N HIS A 696 -8.85 -12.83 17.04
CA HIS A 696 -7.86 -12.41 18.03
C HIS A 696 -6.54 -13.18 17.85
N ALA A 697 -5.43 -12.64 18.34
CA ALA A 697 -4.18 -13.37 18.36
C ALA A 697 -4.11 -14.29 19.60
N PRO A 698 -3.41 -15.44 19.50
CA PRO A 698 -3.16 -16.29 20.66
C PRO A 698 -2.44 -15.53 21.78
N MET A 699 -2.86 -15.77 23.02
CA MET A 699 -2.48 -14.99 24.21
C MET A 699 -0.99 -14.72 24.34
N VAL A 700 -0.60 -13.46 24.55
CA VAL A 700 0.82 -13.06 24.67
C VAL A 700 1.09 -12.50 26.07
N ALA A 701 1.68 -13.33 26.94
CA ALA A 701 2.18 -12.87 28.23
C ALA A 701 3.38 -11.90 28.04
N LEU A 702 3.40 -10.84 28.85
CA LEU A 702 4.51 -9.88 28.92
C LEU A 702 5.24 -10.06 30.24
N GLY A 703 6.56 -9.86 30.24
CA GLY A 703 7.33 -10.03 31.46
C GLY A 703 8.71 -9.40 31.41
N GLU A 704 9.15 -8.94 32.58
CA GLU A 704 10.40 -8.17 32.77
C GLU A 704 11.64 -9.08 32.78
N ARG A 705 11.52 -10.29 33.36
CA ARG A 705 12.63 -11.23 33.52
C ARG A 705 12.48 -12.44 32.60
N LYS A 706 13.60 -12.91 32.07
CA LYS A 706 13.66 -14.16 31.29
C LYS A 706 13.19 -15.32 32.20
N GLY A 707 12.11 -16.00 31.83
CA GLY A 707 11.48 -17.04 32.65
C GLY A 707 10.22 -16.62 33.42
N THR A 708 9.75 -15.37 33.25
CA THR A 708 8.41 -14.99 33.71
C THR A 708 7.35 -15.79 32.97
N ALA A 709 6.39 -16.34 33.71
CA ALA A 709 5.22 -17.00 33.18
C ALA A 709 3.98 -16.35 33.79
N LEU A 710 2.91 -16.28 32.99
CA LEU A 710 1.60 -15.84 33.45
C LEU A 710 0.60 -16.95 33.18
N ASP A 711 -0.09 -17.35 34.23
CA ASP A 711 -1.05 -18.44 34.18
C ASP A 711 -2.44 -17.88 33.90
N PHE A 712 -3.18 -18.54 33.04
CA PHE A 712 -4.54 -18.17 32.69
C PHE A 712 -5.47 -19.36 32.85
N VAL A 713 -6.61 -19.13 33.48
CA VAL A 713 -7.77 -20.00 33.33
C VAL A 713 -8.58 -19.51 32.14
N VAL A 714 -8.82 -20.41 31.20
CA VAL A 714 -9.57 -20.15 29.99
C VAL A 714 -10.87 -20.92 30.04
N VAL A 715 -11.99 -20.22 29.87
CA VAL A 715 -13.32 -20.83 29.85
C VAL A 715 -13.98 -20.56 28.51
N GLN A 716 -14.48 -21.62 27.89
CA GLN A 716 -15.21 -21.58 26.62
C GLN A 716 -16.15 -22.79 26.53
N PHE A 717 -16.95 -22.87 25.47
CA PHE A 717 -17.61 -24.11 25.06
C PHE A 717 -16.88 -24.77 23.89
N ALA A 718 -16.92 -26.09 23.80
CA ALA A 718 -16.45 -26.81 22.62
C ALA A 718 -17.31 -28.06 22.39
N ASN A 719 -17.36 -28.55 21.16
CA ASN A 719 -18.05 -29.79 20.81
C ASN A 719 -17.11 -30.87 20.25
N GLY A 720 -15.80 -30.58 20.19
CA GLY A 720 -14.76 -31.50 19.73
C GLY A 720 -14.61 -31.55 18.20
N VAL A 721 -15.31 -30.69 17.46
CA VAL A 721 -15.18 -30.56 16.00
C VAL A 721 -14.27 -29.38 15.70
N ALA A 722 -13.04 -29.68 15.25
CA ALA A 722 -11.96 -28.70 15.14
C ALA A 722 -12.35 -27.37 14.45
N ILE A 723 -13.07 -27.41 13.33
CA ILE A 723 -13.43 -26.21 12.54
C ILE A 723 -14.59 -25.38 13.13
N GLU A 724 -15.40 -26.01 13.99
CA GLU A 724 -16.46 -25.35 14.75
C GLU A 724 -15.90 -24.80 16.06
N ASP A 725 -14.93 -25.52 16.65
CA ASP A 725 -14.24 -25.11 17.86
C ASP A 725 -13.28 -23.94 17.61
N CYS A 726 -12.42 -23.98 16.59
CA CYS A 726 -11.43 -22.94 16.31
C CYS A 726 -11.15 -22.77 14.80
N GLN A 727 -11.01 -21.52 14.36
CA GLN A 727 -10.63 -21.18 12.99
C GLN A 727 -9.38 -20.28 13.04
N GLU A 728 -8.32 -20.67 12.34
CA GLU A 728 -7.01 -20.00 12.37
C GLU A 728 -6.63 -19.43 11.00
N VAL A 729 -5.94 -18.28 11.00
CA VAL A 729 -5.39 -17.60 9.81
C VAL A 729 -3.96 -17.14 10.10
N PHE A 730 -3.02 -17.47 9.21
CA PHE A 730 -1.61 -17.09 9.34
C PHE A 730 -1.27 -15.82 8.55
N LEU A 731 -0.43 -14.97 9.15
CA LEU A 731 0.05 -13.70 8.59
C LEU A 731 1.54 -13.84 8.19
N GLY A 732 1.83 -13.79 6.89
CA GLY A 732 3.19 -13.91 6.32
C GLY A 732 3.59 -15.31 5.83
N ASP A 733 4.73 -15.42 5.14
CA ASP A 733 5.16 -16.63 4.40
C ASP A 733 5.79 -17.75 5.27
N ARG A 734 5.93 -17.55 6.59
CA ARG A 734 6.56 -18.54 7.48
C ARG A 734 5.52 -19.22 8.37
N ILE A 735 5.22 -20.48 8.05
CA ILE A 735 4.58 -21.42 8.98
C ILE A 735 5.63 -21.79 10.05
N PRO A 736 5.47 -21.41 11.33
CA PRO A 736 6.40 -21.84 12.37
C PRO A 736 6.24 -23.35 12.57
N GLY A 737 7.29 -24.14 12.33
CA GLY A 737 7.33 -25.57 12.69
C GLY A 737 7.71 -26.58 11.60
N ALA A 738 8.08 -26.17 10.39
CA ALA A 738 8.50 -27.11 9.34
C ALA A 738 9.99 -27.56 9.44
N GLY A 739 10.54 -27.68 10.65
CA GLY A 739 11.93 -28.07 10.86
C GLY A 739 12.09 -28.93 12.11
N SER A 740 12.62 -30.14 11.91
CA SER A 740 13.02 -31.19 12.87
C SER A 740 11.92 -31.91 13.68
N ALA A 741 11.69 -33.16 13.24
CA ALA A 741 11.21 -34.36 13.94
C ALA A 741 10.57 -34.27 15.35
N GLY A 742 9.34 -34.79 15.45
CA GLY A 742 8.85 -35.52 16.63
C GLY A 742 7.60 -34.97 17.34
N ALA A 743 6.43 -35.54 17.00
CA ALA A 743 5.19 -35.59 17.81
C ALA A 743 4.36 -34.26 17.90
N TRP A 744 3.03 -34.16 17.72
CA TRP A 744 1.88 -35.08 17.66
C TRP A 744 0.79 -34.51 16.70
N ARG A 745 -0.12 -35.40 16.23
CA ARG A 745 -1.26 -35.17 15.33
C ARG A 745 -2.11 -33.91 15.62
N LYS A 746 -2.15 -32.95 14.68
CA LYS A 746 -3.33 -32.14 14.30
C LYS A 746 -3.20 -31.76 12.82
N GLU A 747 -3.29 -32.78 11.96
CA GLU A 747 -3.06 -32.66 10.53
C GLU A 747 -4.38 -32.84 9.77
N LYS A 748 -5.14 -31.74 9.66
CA LYS A 748 -6.16 -31.44 8.64
C LYS A 748 -6.81 -30.12 9.02
N TYR A 749 -7.05 -29.24 8.03
CA TYR A 749 -7.69 -27.92 8.13
C TYR A 749 -6.77 -26.74 8.51
N ARG A 750 -5.70 -26.52 7.73
CA ARG A 750 -5.02 -25.21 7.59
C ARG A 750 -5.77 -24.41 6.51
N ASN A 751 -6.34 -23.25 6.83
CA ASN A 751 -7.05 -22.42 5.85
C ASN A 751 -6.33 -21.09 5.56
N VAL A 752 -6.14 -20.85 4.26
CA VAL A 752 -5.86 -19.61 3.51
C VAL A 752 -4.71 -18.71 4.00
N PRO A 753 -3.58 -18.63 3.28
CA PRO A 753 -2.58 -17.59 3.50
C PRO A 753 -3.13 -16.21 3.10
N LEU A 754 -3.02 -15.22 4.00
CA LEU A 754 -3.19 -13.82 3.64
C LEU A 754 -1.92 -13.33 2.94
N ASN A 755 -2.03 -12.88 1.67
CA ASN A 755 -0.91 -12.31 0.91
C ASN A 755 -0.11 -11.29 1.74
N SER A 756 1.14 -11.65 2.07
CA SER A 756 2.28 -10.75 2.33
C SER A 756 2.03 -9.53 3.23
N TYR A 757 1.42 -9.71 4.41
CA TYR A 757 1.45 -8.69 5.48
C TYR A 757 2.38 -9.14 6.60
N MET A 758 3.41 -8.32 6.92
CA MET A 758 4.08 -8.37 8.22
C MET A 758 3.37 -7.38 9.15
N VAL A 759 2.81 -7.91 10.25
CA VAL A 759 2.12 -7.12 11.27
C VAL A 759 2.95 -7.13 12.56
N ARG A 760 3.20 -5.93 13.09
CA ARG A 760 3.99 -5.75 14.31
C ARG A 760 3.24 -4.90 15.33
N CYS A 761 3.25 -5.33 16.59
CA CYS A 761 2.62 -4.64 17.72
C CYS A 761 3.70 -3.91 18.55
N GLY A 762 3.62 -2.59 18.66
CA GLY A 762 4.54 -1.77 19.47
C GLY A 762 4.07 -1.64 20.92
N LEU A 763 4.92 -2.01 21.88
CA LEU A 763 4.67 -1.93 23.31
C LEU A 763 5.28 -0.65 23.89
N HIS A 764 4.49 0.19 24.55
CA HIS A 764 4.97 1.37 25.30
C HIS A 764 4.42 1.34 26.72
N SER A 765 5.25 1.65 27.73
CA SER A 765 4.74 2.04 29.04
C SER A 765 4.34 3.52 28.98
N ARG A 766 3.06 3.81 29.19
CA ARG A 766 2.62 5.16 29.59
C ARG A 766 2.16 5.05 31.03
N THR A 767 2.87 5.70 31.94
CA THR A 767 2.33 6.08 33.25
C THR A 767 1.38 7.26 33.03
N GLU A 768 0.11 7.04 33.39
CA GLU A 768 -1.03 7.98 33.57
C GLU A 768 -1.24 9.12 32.57
#